data_AF-A0A7W0XXE2-F1
#
_entry.id   AF-A0A7W0XXE2-F1
#
_cell.length_a   1.000
_cell.length_b   1.000
_cell.length_c   1.000
_cell.angle_alpha   90.00
_cell.angle_beta   90.00
_cell.angle_gamma   90.00
#
_symmetry.space_group_name_H-M   'P 1'
#
loop_
_entity.id
_entity.type
_entity.pdbx_description
1 polymer ?
#
loop_
_entity_poly.entity_id
_entity_poly.type
_entity_poly.pdbx_seq_one_letter_code
_entity_poly.pdbx_strand_id
1 'polypeptide(L)'
;TGLRDLYAGDDYYTDTDSNAYQLPTFTGNHDMGRLSMMLTKAGFTGTDRIKRTRLAHDLMYLTRGQPVVYYGDEQGFIGAGGDKDARQDMFATQTKQYQDEANLYADVSGSKDRYDTTTSLYRRIKAMAALRAKHPALADGAQIQRYASPGAGIFAVSRINADDGVEYLVAVNNSTEVKSADFETFSPRMNFAPILGATKSVRSRADGRVKVTVPALGVSVWKAKGRAVGSAQAPEVFAKTPGNGGDFSGRAEIAASLADDDFAAVSFAWRPAGTTKWRKLGTDDNVPYRVFHDTSKLAAGTLVEYRTVVKDLRGHYSADSTSGIVGTKAVPVADPGIGPVVQPGNVSVPGDHNSEMGCPEDWQPECAQAQLARDSNDDIWKGTKAVDPAGDYAYKVAINNTWDENYGDGGAKNGGNIAYKAPGGPITFYYDHRTHNIQNTAQGPLITVAGSFQSEQGCSGDWDPACMRAWLGDPDKDGVYTWTGTGIPRGDYEFKIAHNLSWDENYGEGGAANGANIKFSVPADGLAVKFSYVLSSHLGSATTVAAASSADLTKAKAYWVRPGLLAWPADAVPKGVEPATLRWRLHASRQGGMTVDTERINSDRVYNLAYDRRGLPAAVTAKYPHLSGYLAINFRTSSQRLAKRLLKGQLAVGLYTDQHRIIDGTGVQIAPVLDSLYGKAATKSYGVTWRPSTGSGSGGNGSGIGGTGSRRGVIRVWAPTAQSVAVLTWPAGAAAAAPVAQARRTPLSAHRDGSWSGRPRIRSGTRYLFEVKVYQPATQQVETSRVTDPYSVALTLNSTRSVAINLADKRFMPRVWRKSASPKLSQAVDSTIYELHVRDFSINDTSVPKAHRGSYLAFNDQRTNGNRHLRTLARAGLNTVHLLPTFDIASIQEDPAKQKTPDCDLASYPPDSDQQQACVGEVAGEDAFNWGYDPWHWMSPEGA
;
A
#
# COMPACT_ATOMS: atom_id res chain seq x y z
N THR A 1 -16.11 8.25 2.75
CA THR A 1 -16.67 7.54 1.57
C THR A 1 -18.18 7.34 1.56
N GLY A 2 -18.96 7.71 2.58
CA GLY A 2 -20.38 7.32 2.72
C GLY A 2 -21.31 7.51 1.51
N LEU A 3 -21.17 8.57 0.70
CA LEU A 3 -21.98 8.74 -0.52
C LEU A 3 -21.74 7.62 -1.56
N ARG A 4 -20.49 7.14 -1.70
CA ARG A 4 -20.19 5.99 -2.56
C ARG A 4 -20.94 4.76 -2.06
N ASP A 5 -20.86 4.48 -0.77
CA ASP A 5 -21.44 3.27 -0.18
C ASP A 5 -22.96 3.28 -0.28
N LEU A 6 -23.58 4.45 -0.08
CA LEU A 6 -24.99 4.66 -0.34
C LEU A 6 -25.36 4.32 -1.79
N TYR A 7 -24.68 4.92 -2.77
CA TYR A 7 -25.02 4.73 -4.19
C TYR A 7 -24.64 3.36 -4.74
N ALA A 8 -23.71 2.63 -4.09
CA ALA A 8 -23.42 1.24 -4.43
C ALA A 8 -24.53 0.26 -4.00
N GLY A 9 -25.49 0.72 -3.20
CA GLY A 9 -26.67 -0.05 -2.79
C GLY A 9 -27.89 0.18 -3.69
N ASP A 10 -27.78 1.01 -4.73
CA ASP A 10 -28.89 1.39 -5.62
C ASP A 10 -29.55 0.17 -6.27
N ASP A 11 -28.77 -0.87 -6.54
CA ASP A 11 -29.15 -2.10 -7.21
C ASP A 11 -30.20 -2.92 -6.43
N TYR A 12 -30.37 -2.67 -5.12
CA TYR A 12 -31.47 -3.23 -4.32
C TYR A 12 -32.86 -2.78 -4.79
N TYR A 13 -32.92 -1.66 -5.53
CA TYR A 13 -34.12 -1.10 -6.13
C TYR A 13 -34.18 -1.34 -7.64
N THR A 14 -33.28 -2.16 -8.20
CA THR A 14 -33.26 -2.51 -9.62
C THR A 14 -33.99 -3.84 -9.84
N ASP A 15 -35.16 -3.77 -10.48
CA ASP A 15 -35.90 -4.96 -10.92
C ASP A 15 -36.51 -4.76 -12.32
N THR A 16 -37.62 -5.44 -12.63
CA THR A 16 -38.24 -5.41 -13.95
C THR A 16 -38.95 -4.10 -14.27
N ASP A 17 -39.37 -3.36 -13.24
CA ASP A 17 -40.30 -2.24 -13.33
C ASP A 17 -39.93 -1.06 -12.43
N SER A 18 -38.87 -1.20 -11.62
CA SER A 18 -38.30 -0.14 -10.79
C SER A 18 -36.78 -0.02 -10.96
N ASN A 19 -36.31 1.20 -10.73
CA ASN A 19 -34.89 1.52 -10.65
C ASN A 19 -34.67 2.69 -9.68
N ALA A 20 -33.51 2.71 -9.03
CA ALA A 20 -33.00 3.82 -8.24
C ALA A 20 -33.22 5.23 -8.85
N TYR A 21 -33.21 5.37 -10.17
CA TYR A 21 -33.39 6.65 -10.87
C TYR A 21 -34.80 7.24 -10.69
N GLN A 22 -35.77 6.43 -10.31
CA GLN A 22 -37.15 6.85 -10.05
C GLN A 22 -37.41 7.21 -8.57
N LEU A 23 -36.45 6.97 -7.67
CA LEU A 23 -36.64 7.22 -6.24
C LEU A 23 -36.78 8.73 -5.95
N PRO A 24 -37.80 9.15 -5.18
CA PRO A 24 -37.84 10.47 -4.59
C PRO A 24 -36.65 10.68 -3.65
N THR A 25 -35.94 11.78 -3.82
CA THR A 25 -34.76 12.15 -3.01
C THR A 25 -35.05 13.44 -2.27
N PHE A 26 -34.69 13.47 -0.98
CA PHE A 26 -34.97 14.60 -0.09
C PHE A 26 -33.69 15.02 0.64
N THR A 27 -33.52 16.32 0.83
CA THR A 27 -32.56 16.86 1.83
C THR A 27 -33.19 17.01 3.21
N GLY A 28 -34.51 17.07 3.27
CA GLY A 28 -35.32 17.17 4.50
C GLY A 28 -36.79 16.96 4.17
N ASN A 29 -37.60 16.63 5.18
CA ASN A 29 -39.05 16.44 5.06
C ASN A 29 -39.72 16.68 6.43
N HIS A 30 -41.02 16.37 6.55
CA HIS A 30 -41.72 16.52 7.82
C HIS A 30 -41.24 15.52 8.88
N ASP A 31 -40.97 14.26 8.54
CA ASP A 31 -40.56 13.24 9.53
C ASP A 31 -39.18 13.53 10.13
N MET A 32 -38.20 13.80 9.28
CA MET A 32 -36.80 14.00 9.66
C MET A 32 -36.52 15.44 10.12
N GLY A 33 -37.37 16.39 9.69
CA GLY A 33 -37.09 17.81 9.78
C GLY A 33 -36.25 18.33 8.61
N ARG A 34 -35.95 19.63 8.63
CA ARG A 34 -35.24 20.32 7.54
C ARG A 34 -33.73 20.21 7.70
N LEU A 35 -33.02 20.12 6.58
CA LEU A 35 -31.54 20.07 6.57
C LEU A 35 -30.90 21.24 7.34
N SER A 36 -31.46 22.44 7.18
CA SER A 36 -30.93 23.64 7.82
C SER A 36 -30.98 23.56 9.36
N MET A 37 -31.99 22.89 9.93
CA MET A 37 -32.05 22.60 11.37
C MET A 37 -30.97 21.61 11.77
N MET A 38 -30.78 20.53 11.01
CA MET A 38 -29.73 19.54 11.29
C MET A 38 -28.33 20.16 11.25
N LEU A 39 -28.07 21.01 10.26
CA LEU A 39 -26.82 21.77 10.16
C LEU A 39 -26.64 22.73 11.34
N THR A 40 -27.72 23.34 11.83
CA THR A 40 -27.68 24.21 13.01
C THR A 40 -27.35 23.42 14.28
N LYS A 41 -27.98 22.25 14.47
CA LYS A 41 -27.68 21.34 15.60
C LYS A 41 -26.24 20.81 15.55
N ALA A 42 -25.69 20.64 14.35
CA ALA A 42 -24.28 20.29 14.13
C ALA A 42 -23.31 21.47 14.31
N GLY A 43 -23.78 22.64 14.74
CA GLY A 43 -22.95 23.82 15.03
C GLY A 43 -22.65 24.72 13.82
N PHE A 44 -23.18 24.43 12.63
CA PHE A 44 -22.99 25.28 11.45
C PHE A 44 -23.98 26.44 11.45
N THR A 45 -23.46 27.67 11.41
CA THR A 45 -24.27 28.90 11.45
C THR A 45 -23.92 29.87 10.32
N GLY A 46 -24.70 30.95 10.20
CA GLY A 46 -24.45 32.05 9.25
C GLY A 46 -24.21 31.60 7.81
N THR A 47 -23.16 32.13 7.18
CA THR A 47 -22.86 31.86 5.77
C THR A 47 -22.40 30.42 5.51
N ASP A 48 -21.80 29.75 6.49
CA ASP A 48 -21.36 28.36 6.33
C ASP A 48 -22.58 27.42 6.21
N ARG A 49 -23.59 27.63 7.06
CA ARG A 49 -24.88 26.93 6.97
C ARG A 49 -25.53 27.12 5.60
N ILE A 50 -25.62 28.36 5.10
CA ILE A 50 -26.20 28.65 3.78
C ILE A 50 -25.45 27.90 2.66
N LYS A 51 -24.11 27.90 2.69
CA LYS A 51 -23.30 27.20 1.69
C LYS A 51 -23.52 25.69 1.73
N ARG A 52 -23.61 25.09 2.91
CA ARG A 52 -23.87 23.64 3.08
C ARG A 52 -25.29 23.26 2.66
N THR A 53 -26.30 24.05 3.03
CA THR A 53 -27.68 23.84 2.56
C THR A 53 -27.75 23.90 1.03
N ARG A 54 -27.08 24.88 0.42
CA ARG A 54 -26.98 24.99 -1.03
C ARG A 54 -26.27 23.78 -1.66
N LEU A 55 -25.14 23.35 -1.09
CA LEU A 55 -24.37 22.22 -1.58
C LEU A 55 -25.19 20.92 -1.57
N ALA A 56 -26.00 20.70 -0.53
CA ALA A 56 -26.85 19.53 -0.44
C ALA A 56 -27.96 19.52 -1.50
N HIS A 57 -28.60 20.68 -1.77
CA HIS A 57 -29.55 20.79 -2.87
C HIS A 57 -28.87 20.61 -4.23
N ASP A 58 -27.66 21.17 -4.41
CA ASP A 58 -26.88 20.93 -5.64
C ASP A 58 -26.57 19.45 -5.83
N LEU A 59 -26.17 18.74 -4.76
CA LEU A 59 -25.94 17.30 -4.79
C LEU A 59 -27.21 16.55 -5.21
N MET A 60 -28.34 16.79 -4.54
CA MET A 60 -29.63 16.15 -4.83
C MET A 60 -30.08 16.35 -6.29
N TYR A 61 -29.84 17.54 -6.87
CA TYR A 61 -30.19 17.81 -8.26
C TYR A 61 -29.16 17.28 -9.28
N LEU A 62 -27.94 16.97 -8.88
CA LEU A 62 -26.89 16.52 -9.80
C LEU A 62 -26.65 15.00 -9.76
N THR A 63 -27.17 14.32 -8.74
CA THR A 63 -27.19 12.86 -8.64
C THR A 63 -28.50 12.27 -9.17
N ARG A 64 -28.55 10.94 -9.21
CA ARG A 64 -29.72 10.17 -9.66
C ARG A 64 -30.92 10.33 -8.74
N GLY A 65 -32.11 10.04 -9.26
CA GLY A 65 -33.37 10.14 -8.51
C GLY A 65 -34.17 11.38 -8.87
N GLN A 66 -35.34 11.51 -8.25
CA GLN A 66 -36.26 12.63 -8.41
C GLN A 66 -36.04 13.62 -7.26
N PRO A 67 -35.45 14.81 -7.49
CA PRO A 67 -35.22 15.78 -6.43
C PRO A 67 -36.54 16.36 -5.93
N VAL A 68 -36.82 16.20 -4.63
CA VAL A 68 -38.00 16.77 -3.97
C VAL A 68 -37.57 17.92 -3.07
N VAL A 69 -38.07 19.11 -3.36
CA VAL A 69 -37.88 20.29 -2.51
C VAL A 69 -39.04 20.36 -1.53
N TYR A 70 -38.74 20.27 -0.24
CA TYR A 70 -39.75 20.43 0.79
C TYR A 70 -40.13 21.91 0.92
N TYR A 71 -41.43 22.20 0.89
CA TYR A 71 -41.91 23.59 0.81
C TYR A 71 -41.31 24.48 1.91
N GLY A 72 -40.89 25.69 1.54
CA GLY A 72 -40.20 26.62 2.44
C GLY A 72 -38.69 26.42 2.56
N ASP A 73 -38.12 25.29 2.09
CA ASP A 73 -36.66 25.16 2.01
C ASP A 73 -36.10 26.20 1.03
N GLU A 74 -36.77 26.44 -0.09
CA GLU A 74 -36.43 27.50 -1.05
C GLU A 74 -36.52 28.92 -0.47
N GLN A 75 -37.29 29.09 0.61
CA GLN A 75 -37.43 30.33 1.38
C GLN A 75 -36.46 30.41 2.56
N GLY A 76 -35.69 29.36 2.82
CA GLY A 76 -34.71 29.31 3.90
C GLY A 76 -35.29 28.97 5.27
N PHE A 77 -36.39 28.22 5.33
CA PHE A 77 -36.92 27.71 6.59
C PHE A 77 -35.92 26.79 7.28
N ILE A 78 -35.82 26.94 8.61
CA ILE A 78 -34.91 26.16 9.44
C ILE A 78 -35.69 25.09 10.19
N GLY A 79 -36.77 25.47 10.90
CA GLY A 79 -37.53 24.60 11.80
C GLY A 79 -36.85 24.42 13.16
N ALA A 80 -37.63 24.14 14.21
CA ALA A 80 -37.12 23.84 15.55
C ALA A 80 -36.86 22.34 15.80
N GLY A 81 -37.43 21.46 14.96
CA GLY A 81 -37.41 20.01 15.18
C GLY A 81 -37.88 19.20 13.96
N GLY A 82 -38.22 17.94 14.20
CA GLY A 82 -38.90 17.07 13.23
C GLY A 82 -40.43 17.12 13.40
N ASP A 83 -41.13 16.20 12.73
CA ASP A 83 -42.59 16.08 12.66
C ASP A 83 -43.35 17.41 12.53
N LYS A 84 -43.91 17.93 13.64
CA LYS A 84 -44.72 19.16 13.65
C LYS A 84 -43.84 20.40 13.51
N ASP A 85 -42.65 20.38 14.08
CA ASP A 85 -41.74 21.54 14.16
C ASP A 85 -41.04 21.88 12.84
N ALA A 86 -41.31 21.10 11.78
CA ALA A 86 -40.85 21.35 10.42
C ALA A 86 -41.96 21.86 9.48
N ARG A 87 -43.21 21.99 9.96
CA ARG A 87 -44.41 22.31 9.17
C ARG A 87 -44.76 23.80 9.17
N GLN A 88 -43.76 24.68 9.33
CA GLN A 88 -43.91 26.14 9.21
C GLN A 88 -44.75 26.50 7.98
N ASP A 89 -45.71 27.40 8.14
CA ASP A 89 -46.54 27.88 7.03
C ASP A 89 -45.76 28.90 6.17
N MET A 90 -46.00 28.87 4.85
CA MET A 90 -45.54 29.88 3.90
C MET A 90 -46.39 31.16 3.95
N PHE A 91 -47.59 31.10 4.52
CA PHE A 91 -48.41 32.27 4.84
C PHE A 91 -48.00 32.93 6.17
N ALA A 92 -48.49 34.14 6.41
CA ALA A 92 -48.37 34.84 7.70
C ALA A 92 -48.92 33.99 8.86
N THR A 93 -48.02 33.31 9.57
CA THR A 93 -48.36 32.32 10.59
C THR A 93 -48.92 32.93 11.89
N GLN A 94 -49.93 32.27 12.47
CA GLN A 94 -50.45 32.57 13.81
C GLN A 94 -49.76 31.78 14.92
N THR A 95 -48.95 30.78 14.55
CA THR A 95 -48.25 29.91 15.50
C THR A 95 -47.02 30.62 16.06
N LYS A 96 -47.03 30.89 17.37
CA LYS A 96 -45.99 31.67 18.05
C LYS A 96 -44.58 31.12 17.81
N GLN A 97 -44.40 29.80 17.90
CA GLN A 97 -43.13 29.14 17.60
C GLN A 97 -42.58 29.54 16.22
N TYR A 98 -43.40 29.45 15.17
CA TYR A 98 -42.97 29.77 13.79
C TYR A 98 -42.70 31.26 13.59
N GLN A 99 -43.34 32.12 14.39
CA GLN A 99 -43.00 33.55 14.41
C GLN A 99 -41.61 33.78 15.02
N ASP A 100 -41.21 32.97 16.00
CA ASP A 100 -39.94 33.17 16.71
C ASP A 100 -38.76 32.44 16.05
N GLU A 101 -39.02 31.57 15.07
CA GLU A 101 -38.00 30.80 14.38
C GLU A 101 -37.17 31.64 13.40
N ALA A 102 -35.84 31.42 13.44
CA ALA A 102 -34.89 32.06 12.54
C ALA A 102 -35.00 31.52 11.10
N ASN A 103 -34.54 32.32 10.13
CA ASN A 103 -34.48 31.97 8.72
C ASN A 103 -33.04 32.05 8.20
N LEU A 104 -32.73 31.32 7.12
CA LEU A 104 -31.40 31.32 6.52
C LEU A 104 -30.91 32.69 6.03
N TYR A 105 -31.80 33.55 5.52
CA TYR A 105 -31.40 34.80 4.84
C TYR A 105 -31.50 36.06 5.70
N ALA A 106 -32.14 35.97 6.86
CA ALA A 106 -32.14 36.97 7.92
C ALA A 106 -32.79 36.37 9.19
N ASP A 107 -32.46 36.88 10.38
CA ASP A 107 -33.21 36.61 11.63
C ASP A 107 -34.54 37.38 11.63
N VAL A 108 -35.28 37.29 10.54
CA VAL A 108 -36.62 37.86 10.38
C VAL A 108 -37.62 36.92 11.05
N SER A 109 -37.70 37.03 12.37
CA SER A 109 -38.85 36.60 13.15
C SER A 109 -40.09 37.43 12.76
N GLY A 110 -41.27 36.84 12.98
CA GLY A 110 -42.57 37.48 12.79
C GLY A 110 -43.48 36.78 11.79
N SER A 111 -44.77 37.13 11.87
CA SER A 111 -45.83 36.64 10.98
C SER A 111 -45.81 37.39 9.65
N LYS A 112 -45.38 36.72 8.58
CA LYS A 112 -45.42 37.26 7.20
C LYS A 112 -45.42 36.15 6.15
N ASP A 113 -45.94 36.47 4.97
CA ASP A 113 -45.88 35.59 3.81
C ASP A 113 -44.44 35.39 3.29
N ARG A 114 -44.16 34.19 2.77
CA ARG A 114 -42.83 33.72 2.37
C ARG A 114 -42.87 33.17 0.94
N TYR A 115 -42.93 34.07 -0.03
CA TYR A 115 -42.95 33.73 -1.47
C TYR A 115 -41.85 34.43 -2.27
N ASP A 116 -40.71 34.72 -1.62
CA ASP A 116 -39.63 35.47 -2.23
C ASP A 116 -38.87 34.61 -3.26
N THR A 117 -38.94 35.00 -4.52
CA THR A 117 -38.26 34.32 -5.64
C THR A 117 -36.84 34.85 -5.87
N THR A 118 -36.42 35.85 -5.09
CA THR A 118 -35.12 36.49 -5.16
C THR A 118 -34.12 35.94 -4.13
N THR A 119 -34.54 35.01 -3.26
CA THR A 119 -33.61 34.37 -2.32
C THR A 119 -32.53 33.59 -3.07
N SER A 120 -31.36 33.43 -2.42
CA SER A 120 -30.22 32.77 -3.06
C SER A 120 -30.47 31.29 -3.36
N LEU A 121 -31.21 30.58 -2.50
CA LEU A 121 -31.54 29.16 -2.70
C LEU A 121 -32.69 28.98 -3.69
N TYR A 122 -33.73 29.82 -3.69
CA TYR A 122 -34.76 29.77 -4.73
C TYR A 122 -34.16 29.90 -6.13
N ARG A 123 -33.32 30.94 -6.36
CA ARG A 123 -32.66 31.14 -7.65
C ARG A 123 -31.73 29.98 -8.01
N ARG A 124 -31.06 29.38 -7.01
CA ARG A 124 -30.20 28.21 -7.23
C ARG A 124 -31.00 26.98 -7.62
N ILE A 125 -32.07 26.65 -6.89
CA ILE A 125 -32.99 25.54 -7.18
C ILE A 125 -33.58 25.71 -8.58
N LYS A 126 -34.08 26.90 -8.92
CA LYS A 126 -34.57 27.22 -10.27
C LYS A 126 -33.51 26.96 -11.35
N ALA A 127 -32.27 27.38 -11.11
CA ALA A 127 -31.16 27.14 -12.03
C ALA A 127 -30.80 25.65 -12.16
N MET A 128 -30.86 24.87 -11.06
CA MET A 128 -30.62 23.42 -11.09
C MET A 128 -31.73 22.67 -11.81
N ALA A 129 -32.99 23.04 -11.61
CA ALA A 129 -34.13 22.49 -12.35
C ALA A 129 -33.99 22.76 -13.87
N ALA A 130 -33.67 24.00 -14.25
CA ALA A 130 -33.42 24.37 -15.64
C ALA A 130 -32.22 23.61 -16.25
N LEU A 131 -31.16 23.37 -15.46
CA LEU A 131 -29.99 22.59 -15.88
C LEU A 131 -30.38 21.14 -16.17
N ARG A 132 -31.13 20.47 -15.28
CA ARG A 132 -31.61 19.09 -15.49
C ARG A 132 -32.50 18.99 -16.72
N ALA A 133 -33.45 19.92 -16.89
CA ALA A 133 -34.34 19.95 -18.05
C ALA A 133 -33.56 20.10 -19.38
N LYS A 134 -32.48 20.90 -19.38
CA LYS A 134 -31.62 21.09 -20.55
C LYS A 134 -30.69 19.90 -20.83
N HIS A 135 -30.38 19.11 -19.81
CA HIS A 135 -29.40 18.01 -19.88
C HIS A 135 -29.99 16.72 -19.31
N PRO A 136 -30.76 15.95 -20.11
CA PRO A 136 -31.47 14.76 -19.63
C PRO A 136 -30.59 13.69 -18.97
N ALA A 137 -29.31 13.59 -19.33
CA ALA A 137 -28.37 12.69 -18.64
C ALA A 137 -28.23 13.00 -17.14
N LEU A 138 -28.43 14.24 -16.70
CA LEU A 138 -28.42 14.62 -15.29
C LEU A 138 -29.73 14.24 -14.57
N ALA A 139 -30.80 13.95 -15.32
CA ALA A 139 -32.05 13.46 -14.77
C ALA A 139 -32.05 11.92 -14.75
N ASP A 140 -32.03 11.32 -15.92
CA ASP A 140 -32.34 9.89 -16.14
C ASP A 140 -31.13 9.07 -16.60
N GLY A 141 -29.98 9.73 -16.80
CA GLY A 141 -28.76 9.04 -17.21
C GLY A 141 -28.15 8.23 -16.07
N ALA A 142 -27.56 7.10 -16.45
CA ALA A 142 -26.80 6.20 -15.59
C ALA A 142 -25.85 6.98 -14.68
N GLN A 143 -25.75 6.61 -13.41
CA GLN A 143 -24.84 7.23 -12.46
C GLN A 143 -23.70 6.28 -12.11
N ILE A 144 -22.50 6.58 -12.61
CA ILE A 144 -21.31 5.75 -12.40
C ILE A 144 -20.39 6.45 -11.42
N GLN A 145 -20.10 5.82 -10.28
CA GLN A 145 -19.12 6.35 -9.34
C GLN A 145 -17.71 6.36 -9.96
N ARG A 146 -16.99 7.47 -9.81
CA ARG A 146 -15.62 7.64 -10.34
C ARG A 146 -14.58 7.90 -9.26
N TYR A 147 -14.98 8.61 -8.21
CA TYR A 147 -14.08 8.99 -7.14
C TYR A 147 -14.83 9.36 -5.86
N ALA A 148 -14.28 8.99 -4.71
CA ALA A 148 -14.71 9.49 -3.41
C ALA A 148 -13.49 9.71 -2.53
N SER A 149 -13.36 10.91 -1.95
CA SER A 149 -12.38 11.16 -0.90
C SER A 149 -12.69 10.32 0.35
N PRO A 150 -11.67 9.84 1.09
CA PRO A 150 -11.88 9.08 2.33
C PRO A 150 -12.57 9.91 3.41
N GLY A 151 -12.24 11.22 3.50
CA GLY A 151 -12.91 12.21 4.35
C GLY A 151 -13.47 13.39 3.56
N ALA A 152 -13.47 14.59 4.18
CA ALA A 152 -13.91 15.82 3.53
C ALA A 152 -13.11 16.10 2.23
N GLY A 153 -13.79 16.18 1.10
CA GLY A 153 -13.17 16.32 -0.21
C GLY A 153 -14.13 16.08 -1.36
N ILE A 154 -13.64 15.48 -2.44
CA ILE A 154 -14.38 15.32 -3.69
C ILE A 154 -15.14 14.00 -3.73
N PHE A 155 -16.42 14.07 -4.10
CA PHE A 155 -17.18 12.95 -4.65
C PHE A 155 -17.45 13.24 -6.14
N ALA A 156 -17.17 12.29 -7.03
CA ALA A 156 -17.36 12.46 -8.46
C ALA A 156 -18.03 11.25 -9.10
N VAL A 157 -18.95 11.54 -10.03
CA VAL A 157 -19.70 10.56 -10.82
C VAL A 157 -19.69 10.93 -12.31
N SER A 158 -19.76 9.93 -13.17
CA SER A 158 -20.17 10.12 -14.57
C SER A 158 -21.69 9.99 -14.64
N ARG A 159 -22.33 10.87 -15.44
CA ARG A 159 -23.74 10.76 -15.84
C ARG A 159 -23.82 10.51 -17.35
N ILE A 160 -24.49 9.45 -17.78
CA ILE A 160 -24.52 9.03 -19.20
C ILE A 160 -25.93 8.67 -19.60
N ASN A 161 -26.45 9.32 -20.63
CA ASN A 161 -27.69 8.86 -21.24
C ASN A 161 -27.36 7.77 -22.28
N ALA A 162 -28.03 6.62 -22.20
CA ALA A 162 -27.83 5.51 -23.12
C ALA A 162 -28.18 5.85 -24.58
N ASP A 163 -29.09 6.79 -24.82
CA ASP A 163 -29.56 7.15 -26.17
C ASP A 163 -28.52 7.99 -26.95
N ASP A 164 -27.93 8.97 -26.28
CA ASP A 164 -26.94 9.87 -26.90
C ASP A 164 -25.49 9.43 -26.62
N GLY A 165 -25.26 8.61 -25.60
CA GLY A 165 -23.95 8.12 -25.18
C GLY A 165 -22.99 9.24 -24.74
N VAL A 166 -23.50 10.41 -24.35
CA VAL A 166 -22.67 11.56 -23.95
C VAL A 166 -22.40 11.53 -22.46
N GLU A 167 -21.10 11.52 -22.11
CA GLU A 167 -20.65 11.52 -20.72
C GLU A 167 -20.62 12.94 -20.13
N TYR A 168 -21.20 13.07 -18.94
CA TYR A 168 -21.10 14.26 -18.09
C TYR A 168 -20.31 13.91 -16.84
N LEU A 169 -19.39 14.78 -16.43
CA LEU A 169 -18.65 14.64 -15.19
C LEU A 169 -19.28 15.55 -14.16
N VAL A 170 -19.77 15.00 -13.06
CA VAL A 170 -20.27 15.73 -11.90
C VAL A 170 -19.29 15.55 -10.77
N ALA A 171 -18.78 16.64 -10.20
CA ALA A 171 -17.90 16.60 -9.04
C ALA A 171 -18.37 17.59 -7.97
N VAL A 172 -18.48 17.10 -6.74
CA VAL A 172 -18.94 17.82 -5.55
C VAL A 172 -17.81 17.83 -4.53
N ASN A 173 -17.55 18.98 -3.90
CA ASN A 173 -16.54 19.10 -2.86
C ASN A 173 -17.16 19.59 -1.56
N ASN A 174 -17.19 18.74 -0.54
CA ASN A 174 -17.71 19.07 0.79
C ASN A 174 -16.63 19.59 1.77
N SER A 175 -15.38 19.73 1.31
CA SER A 175 -14.32 20.39 2.07
C SER A 175 -14.51 21.91 2.07
N THR A 176 -14.05 22.55 3.14
CA THR A 176 -13.91 24.02 3.24
C THR A 176 -12.72 24.56 2.43
N GLU A 177 -11.94 23.68 1.80
CA GLU A 177 -10.82 24.02 0.92
C GLU A 177 -11.08 23.61 -0.54
N VAL A 178 -10.37 24.25 -1.46
CA VAL A 178 -10.33 23.80 -2.87
C VAL A 178 -9.61 22.46 -2.92
N LYS A 179 -10.23 21.46 -3.54
CA LYS A 179 -9.65 20.12 -3.71
C LYS A 179 -9.51 19.76 -5.18
N SER A 180 -8.64 18.80 -5.48
CA SER A 180 -8.47 18.24 -6.83
C SER A 180 -8.51 16.72 -6.78
N ALA A 181 -9.06 16.10 -7.83
CA ALA A 181 -9.12 14.66 -7.98
C ALA A 181 -8.75 14.27 -9.42
N ASP A 182 -8.14 13.09 -9.58
CA ASP A 182 -7.82 12.49 -10.87
C ASP A 182 -8.44 11.10 -10.96
N PHE A 183 -9.34 10.90 -11.91
CA PHE A 183 -10.17 9.70 -12.05
C PHE A 183 -10.43 9.35 -13.52
N GLU A 184 -10.95 8.15 -13.76
CA GLU A 184 -11.20 7.59 -15.11
C GLU A 184 -12.52 8.09 -15.69
N THR A 185 -12.57 8.16 -17.02
CA THR A 185 -13.77 8.45 -17.80
C THR A 185 -13.88 7.44 -18.95
N PHE A 186 -15.07 7.25 -19.52
CA PHE A 186 -15.27 6.34 -20.66
C PHE A 186 -14.79 6.93 -22.00
N SER A 187 -14.19 8.12 -21.98
CA SER A 187 -13.97 8.94 -23.17
C SER A 187 -12.50 9.38 -23.22
N PRO A 188 -11.54 8.55 -23.66
CA PRO A 188 -10.14 8.94 -23.74
C PRO A 188 -9.90 10.05 -24.77
N ARG A 189 -8.97 10.97 -24.48
CA ARG A 189 -8.65 12.16 -25.31
C ARG A 189 -9.82 13.13 -25.55
N MET A 190 -10.90 13.01 -24.80
CA MET A 190 -12.13 13.81 -24.91
C MET A 190 -11.97 15.17 -24.23
N ASN A 191 -12.52 16.21 -24.87
CA ASN A 191 -12.68 17.51 -24.25
C ASN A 191 -14.04 17.57 -23.55
N PHE A 192 -14.06 18.00 -22.29
CA PHE A 192 -15.26 18.23 -21.50
C PHE A 192 -15.44 19.72 -21.26
N ALA A 193 -16.52 20.29 -21.81
CA ALA A 193 -16.86 21.70 -21.68
C ALA A 193 -17.62 21.97 -20.37
N PRO A 194 -17.29 23.03 -19.62
CA PRO A 194 -17.97 23.32 -18.35
C PRO A 194 -19.42 23.76 -18.62
N ILE A 195 -20.35 23.28 -17.79
CA ILE A 195 -21.77 23.69 -17.83
C ILE A 195 -22.27 24.21 -16.47
N LEU A 196 -21.56 23.91 -15.39
CA LEU A 196 -21.85 24.45 -14.05
C LEU A 196 -20.56 24.55 -13.21
N GLY A 197 -20.38 25.64 -12.47
CA GLY A 197 -19.36 25.80 -11.42
C GLY A 197 -17.92 25.99 -11.91
N ALA A 198 -17.50 25.24 -12.93
CA ALA A 198 -16.22 25.39 -13.58
C ALA A 198 -16.25 26.44 -14.68
N THR A 199 -15.09 27.07 -14.95
CA THR A 199 -14.92 28.08 -16.02
C THR A 199 -14.05 27.60 -17.16
N LYS A 200 -13.30 26.51 -16.97
CA LYS A 200 -12.37 25.96 -17.96
C LYS A 200 -12.81 24.56 -18.40
N SER A 201 -12.59 24.27 -19.68
CA SER A 201 -12.68 22.90 -20.19
C SER A 201 -11.57 22.05 -19.59
N VAL A 202 -11.86 20.77 -19.37
CA VAL A 202 -10.87 19.75 -19.01
C VAL A 202 -10.75 18.74 -20.13
N ARG A 203 -9.60 18.06 -20.23
CA ARG A 203 -9.37 17.05 -21.26
C ARG A 203 -8.90 15.76 -20.63
N SER A 204 -9.57 14.66 -20.93
CA SER A 204 -9.09 13.34 -20.54
C SER A 204 -7.83 12.99 -21.34
N ARG A 205 -6.89 12.28 -20.71
CA ARG A 205 -5.63 11.89 -21.30
C ARG A 205 -5.82 10.64 -22.18
N ALA A 206 -4.74 10.17 -22.79
CA ALA A 206 -4.77 8.97 -23.65
C ALA A 206 -5.10 7.68 -22.88
N ASP A 207 -4.95 7.69 -21.56
CA ASP A 207 -5.32 6.63 -20.63
C ASP A 207 -6.79 6.71 -20.18
N GLY A 208 -7.56 7.71 -20.63
CA GLY A 208 -8.95 7.91 -20.20
C GLY A 208 -9.12 8.76 -18.94
N ARG A 209 -8.03 9.16 -18.25
CA ARG A 209 -8.11 9.88 -16.98
C ARG A 209 -8.17 11.40 -17.12
N VAL A 210 -8.91 12.05 -16.23
CA VAL A 210 -9.05 13.50 -16.14
C VAL A 210 -8.79 14.00 -14.72
N LYS A 211 -8.03 15.09 -14.60
CA LYS A 211 -7.82 15.80 -13.34
C LYS A 211 -8.75 17.01 -13.29
N VAL A 212 -9.55 17.10 -12.24
CA VAL A 212 -10.47 18.22 -11.98
C VAL A 212 -10.10 18.92 -10.68
N THR A 213 -10.49 20.19 -10.58
CA THR A 213 -10.35 21.02 -9.38
C THR A 213 -11.71 21.62 -9.07
N VAL A 214 -12.18 21.44 -7.84
CA VAL A 214 -13.53 21.81 -7.41
C VAL A 214 -13.44 22.80 -6.25
N PRO A 215 -14.14 23.95 -6.31
CA PRO A 215 -14.15 24.94 -5.22
C PRO A 215 -14.59 24.36 -3.87
N ALA A 216 -14.20 25.00 -2.77
CA ALA A 216 -14.69 24.66 -1.43
C ALA A 216 -16.22 24.75 -1.36
N LEU A 217 -16.85 23.77 -0.69
CA LEU A 217 -18.30 23.68 -0.52
C LEU A 217 -19.08 23.95 -1.82
N GLY A 218 -18.64 23.33 -2.92
CA GLY A 218 -19.11 23.65 -4.27
C GLY A 218 -19.21 22.44 -5.19
N VAL A 219 -19.79 22.68 -6.37
CA VAL A 219 -19.96 21.67 -7.42
C VAL A 219 -19.36 22.16 -8.73
N SER A 220 -18.98 21.22 -9.59
CA SER A 220 -18.58 21.50 -10.97
C SER A 220 -19.07 20.39 -11.88
N VAL A 221 -19.61 20.78 -13.03
CA VAL A 221 -20.16 19.86 -14.02
C VAL A 221 -19.60 20.19 -15.40
N TRP A 222 -19.17 19.15 -16.11
CA TRP A 222 -18.68 19.27 -17.49
C TRP A 222 -19.39 18.27 -18.40
N LYS A 223 -19.64 18.66 -19.65
CA LYS A 223 -20.23 17.84 -20.71
C LYS A 223 -19.17 17.45 -21.75
N ALA A 224 -19.08 16.17 -22.10
CA ALA A 224 -18.23 15.72 -23.20
C ALA A 224 -18.63 16.37 -24.53
N LYS A 225 -17.64 16.75 -25.37
CA LYS A 225 -17.90 17.33 -26.70
C LYS A 225 -18.42 16.31 -27.73
N GLY A 226 -18.36 15.01 -27.43
CA GLY A 226 -18.84 13.94 -28.29
C GLY A 226 -19.29 12.73 -27.49
N ARG A 227 -19.76 11.70 -28.20
CA ARG A 227 -20.15 10.41 -27.60
C ARG A 227 -18.94 9.74 -26.95
N ALA A 228 -19.19 9.00 -25.88
CA ALA A 228 -18.19 8.11 -25.28
C ALA A 228 -17.70 7.10 -26.30
N VAL A 229 -16.43 6.69 -26.17
CA VAL A 229 -15.83 5.75 -27.12
C VAL A 229 -16.33 4.36 -26.76
N GLY A 230 -17.34 3.87 -27.48
CA GLY A 230 -17.75 2.47 -27.33
C GLY A 230 -16.68 1.49 -27.82
N SER A 231 -16.75 0.26 -27.31
CA SER A 231 -15.85 -0.85 -27.60
C SER A 231 -15.98 -1.36 -29.03
N ALA A 232 -14.98 -2.09 -29.53
CA ALA A 232 -15.09 -2.78 -30.82
C ALA A 232 -15.97 -4.03 -30.75
N GLN A 233 -16.12 -4.61 -29.56
CA GLN A 233 -16.94 -5.77 -29.21
C GLN A 233 -17.46 -5.56 -27.78
N ALA A 234 -18.58 -6.16 -27.42
CA ALA A 234 -19.08 -6.06 -26.04
C ALA A 234 -18.07 -6.63 -25.04
N PRO A 235 -17.92 -6.01 -23.85
CA PRO A 235 -17.13 -6.59 -22.77
C PRO A 235 -17.57 -8.02 -22.47
N GLU A 236 -16.59 -8.91 -22.32
CA GLU A 236 -16.85 -10.26 -21.84
C GLU A 236 -17.45 -10.18 -20.43
N VAL A 237 -18.52 -10.94 -20.21
CA VAL A 237 -19.26 -10.97 -18.95
C VAL A 237 -18.99 -12.27 -18.21
N PHE A 238 -18.87 -12.16 -16.89
CA PHE A 238 -18.69 -13.28 -15.99
C PHE A 238 -19.81 -13.26 -14.96
N ALA A 239 -20.68 -14.27 -15.01
CA ALA A 239 -21.69 -14.47 -13.99
C ALA A 239 -21.01 -14.86 -12.67
N LYS A 240 -21.30 -14.11 -11.60
CA LYS A 240 -20.61 -14.23 -10.30
C LYS A 240 -21.44 -14.99 -9.28
N THR A 241 -22.68 -14.55 -9.03
CA THR A 241 -23.56 -15.14 -8.02
C THR A 241 -24.86 -15.61 -8.68
N PRO A 242 -25.42 -16.78 -8.28
CA PRO A 242 -24.99 -17.65 -7.17
C PRO A 242 -23.73 -18.50 -7.43
N GLY A 243 -23.12 -18.42 -8.62
CA GLY A 243 -22.04 -19.34 -9.03
C GLY A 243 -22.60 -20.73 -9.34
N ASN A 244 -21.93 -21.52 -10.18
CA ASN A 244 -22.48 -22.79 -10.68
C ASN A 244 -22.73 -23.81 -9.55
N GLY A 245 -24.02 -24.05 -9.25
CA GLY A 245 -24.47 -24.95 -8.20
C GLY A 245 -24.51 -24.31 -6.82
N GLY A 246 -24.33 -22.99 -6.70
CA GLY A 246 -24.38 -22.30 -5.41
C GLY A 246 -25.78 -22.25 -4.81
N ASP A 247 -25.85 -22.32 -3.48
CA ASP A 247 -27.09 -22.25 -2.73
C ASP A 247 -27.55 -20.79 -2.55
N PHE A 248 -28.86 -20.56 -2.63
CA PHE A 248 -29.45 -19.25 -2.34
C PHE A 248 -30.87 -19.37 -1.79
N SER A 249 -31.31 -18.36 -1.04
CA SER A 249 -32.65 -18.27 -0.47
C SER A 249 -33.05 -16.80 -0.22
N GLY A 250 -34.34 -16.56 0.03
CA GLY A 250 -34.86 -15.23 0.33
C GLY A 250 -34.69 -14.25 -0.84
N ARG A 251 -34.11 -13.08 -0.57
CA ARG A 251 -33.79 -12.06 -1.57
C ARG A 251 -32.34 -12.23 -2.04
N ALA A 252 -32.15 -13.10 -3.01
CA ALA A 252 -30.83 -13.55 -3.46
C ALA A 252 -30.17 -12.56 -4.44
N GLU A 253 -28.95 -12.11 -4.13
CA GLU A 253 -28.09 -11.38 -5.07
C GLU A 253 -27.73 -12.25 -6.29
N ILE A 254 -27.92 -11.69 -7.49
CA ILE A 254 -27.49 -12.21 -8.79
C ILE A 254 -26.60 -11.15 -9.44
N ALA A 255 -25.30 -11.44 -9.52
CA ALA A 255 -24.28 -10.46 -9.92
C ALA A 255 -23.44 -10.93 -11.10
N ALA A 256 -22.83 -9.97 -11.80
CA ALA A 256 -21.85 -10.22 -12.84
C ALA A 256 -20.72 -9.18 -12.80
N SER A 257 -19.58 -9.55 -13.37
CA SER A 257 -18.44 -8.64 -13.57
C SER A 257 -18.03 -8.62 -15.04
N LEU A 258 -17.44 -7.51 -15.48
CA LEU A 258 -17.00 -7.31 -16.86
C LEU A 258 -15.48 -7.30 -16.96
N ALA A 259 -14.96 -7.91 -18.02
CA ALA A 259 -13.52 -7.93 -18.29
C ALA A 259 -12.95 -6.52 -18.57
N ASP A 260 -13.72 -5.72 -19.30
CA ASP A 260 -13.35 -4.37 -19.69
C ASP A 260 -14.16 -3.32 -18.91
N ASP A 261 -13.64 -2.09 -18.93
CA ASP A 261 -14.19 -0.95 -18.19
C ASP A 261 -14.99 0.01 -19.08
N ASP A 262 -15.46 -0.50 -20.22
CA ASP A 262 -16.28 0.30 -21.13
C ASP A 262 -17.72 0.36 -20.60
N PHE A 263 -18.39 1.49 -20.82
CA PHE A 263 -19.77 1.64 -20.35
C PHE A 263 -20.69 0.63 -21.05
N ALA A 264 -21.39 -0.15 -20.23
CA ALA A 264 -22.34 -1.15 -20.67
C ALA A 264 -23.47 -1.32 -19.66
N ALA A 265 -24.60 -1.85 -20.15
CA ALA A 265 -25.71 -2.29 -19.32
C ALA A 265 -25.76 -3.82 -19.28
N VAL A 266 -26.03 -4.39 -18.11
CA VAL A 266 -26.13 -5.83 -17.85
C VAL A 266 -27.57 -6.18 -17.52
N SER A 267 -28.18 -7.00 -18.35
CA SER A 267 -29.53 -7.52 -18.10
C SER A 267 -29.46 -8.94 -17.52
N PHE A 268 -30.28 -9.18 -16.51
CA PHE A 268 -30.36 -10.45 -15.80
C PHE A 268 -31.69 -11.12 -16.09
N ALA A 269 -31.66 -12.43 -16.35
CA ALA A 269 -32.85 -13.24 -16.51
C ALA A 269 -32.67 -14.60 -15.84
N TRP A 270 -33.79 -15.25 -15.49
CA TRP A 270 -33.78 -16.56 -14.85
C TRP A 270 -34.82 -17.51 -15.44
N ARG A 271 -34.65 -18.81 -15.19
CA ARG A 271 -35.67 -19.84 -15.41
C ARG A 271 -35.41 -21.06 -14.51
N PRO A 272 -36.44 -21.83 -14.11
CA PRO A 272 -36.21 -23.16 -13.57
C PRO A 272 -35.52 -24.04 -14.61
N ALA A 273 -34.55 -24.85 -14.19
CA ALA A 273 -33.87 -25.79 -15.07
C ALA A 273 -34.87 -26.72 -15.77
N GLY A 274 -34.60 -27.06 -17.04
CA GLY A 274 -35.52 -27.87 -17.86
C GLY A 274 -36.70 -27.11 -18.48
N THR A 275 -36.86 -25.81 -18.20
CA THR A 275 -37.87 -24.97 -18.87
C THR A 275 -37.27 -24.13 -20.00
N THR A 276 -38.10 -23.62 -20.92
CA THR A 276 -37.62 -22.84 -22.09
C THR A 276 -37.79 -21.32 -21.94
N LYS A 277 -38.73 -20.87 -21.10
CA LYS A 277 -39.10 -19.45 -20.98
C LYS A 277 -38.24 -18.71 -19.94
N TRP A 278 -37.41 -17.79 -20.42
CA TRP A 278 -36.65 -16.86 -19.58
C TRP A 278 -37.55 -15.74 -19.03
N ARG A 279 -37.35 -15.40 -17.75
CA ARG A 279 -38.00 -14.28 -17.06
C ARG A 279 -36.95 -13.23 -16.73
N LYS A 280 -37.19 -11.97 -17.11
CA LYS A 280 -36.29 -10.86 -16.77
C LYS A 280 -36.34 -10.61 -15.26
N LEU A 281 -35.18 -10.29 -14.67
CA LEU A 281 -35.06 -9.79 -13.29
C LEU A 281 -34.86 -8.30 -13.25
N GLY A 282 -34.00 -7.76 -14.12
CA GLY A 282 -33.70 -6.33 -14.17
C GLY A 282 -32.56 -6.02 -15.13
N THR A 283 -32.25 -4.74 -15.27
CA THR A 283 -31.10 -4.26 -16.04
C THR A 283 -30.35 -3.23 -15.20
N ASP A 284 -29.06 -3.45 -15.02
CA ASP A 284 -28.18 -2.58 -14.25
C ASP A 284 -27.12 -1.97 -15.19
N ASP A 285 -26.89 -0.68 -15.09
CA ASP A 285 -25.95 0.09 -15.91
C ASP A 285 -24.82 0.73 -15.10
N ASN A 286 -24.74 0.38 -13.82
CA ASN A 286 -23.71 0.83 -12.91
C ASN A 286 -23.01 -0.37 -12.24
N VAL A 287 -21.73 -0.22 -11.95
CA VAL A 287 -20.96 -1.25 -11.25
C VAL A 287 -21.11 -1.04 -9.72
N PRO A 288 -21.24 -2.10 -8.89
CA PRO A 288 -21.31 -3.53 -9.25
C PRO A 288 -22.58 -3.90 -10.01
N TYR A 289 -22.46 -4.65 -11.10
CA TYR A 289 -23.63 -5.09 -11.86
C TYR A 289 -24.36 -6.21 -11.13
N ARG A 290 -25.54 -5.92 -10.57
CA ARG A 290 -26.33 -6.93 -9.87
C ARG A 290 -27.82 -6.60 -9.79
N VAL A 291 -28.61 -7.63 -9.51
CA VAL A 291 -30.03 -7.53 -9.16
C VAL A 291 -30.36 -8.51 -8.04
N PHE A 292 -31.52 -8.36 -7.42
CA PHE A 292 -31.95 -9.22 -6.32
C PHE A 292 -33.20 -10.01 -6.68
N HIS A 293 -33.07 -11.33 -6.78
CA HIS A 293 -34.18 -12.23 -7.07
C HIS A 293 -34.88 -12.64 -5.77
N ASP A 294 -36.18 -12.35 -5.65
CA ASP A 294 -37.01 -12.94 -4.58
C ASP A 294 -37.34 -14.40 -4.92
N THR A 295 -36.73 -15.31 -4.18
CA THR A 295 -36.84 -16.76 -4.40
C THR A 295 -37.74 -17.43 -3.37
N SER A 296 -38.40 -16.65 -2.50
CA SER A 296 -39.27 -17.15 -1.44
C SER A 296 -40.45 -18.00 -1.94
N LYS A 297 -40.85 -17.80 -3.20
CA LYS A 297 -41.95 -18.53 -3.85
C LYS A 297 -41.48 -19.79 -4.60
N LEU A 298 -40.18 -20.08 -4.60
CA LEU A 298 -39.63 -21.29 -5.22
C LEU A 298 -39.50 -22.40 -4.17
N ALA A 299 -39.78 -23.63 -4.57
CA ALA A 299 -39.61 -24.78 -3.68
C ALA A 299 -38.11 -25.00 -3.37
N ALA A 300 -37.80 -25.39 -2.14
CA ALA A 300 -36.45 -25.85 -1.79
C ALA A 300 -36.03 -27.04 -2.68
N GLY A 301 -34.75 -27.13 -3.03
CA GLY A 301 -34.18 -28.03 -4.03
C GLY A 301 -34.35 -27.60 -5.49
N THR A 302 -35.03 -26.48 -5.79
CA THR A 302 -35.23 -26.05 -7.19
C THR A 302 -33.92 -25.56 -7.81
N LEU A 303 -33.45 -26.23 -8.87
CA LEU A 303 -32.35 -25.72 -9.70
C LEU A 303 -32.84 -24.60 -10.61
N VAL A 304 -32.20 -23.43 -10.50
CA VAL A 304 -32.50 -22.24 -11.28
C VAL A 304 -31.30 -21.87 -12.14
N GLU A 305 -31.54 -21.65 -13.43
CA GLU A 305 -30.55 -21.12 -14.35
C GLU A 305 -30.72 -19.60 -14.47
N TYR A 306 -29.61 -18.88 -14.48
CA TYR A 306 -29.52 -17.44 -14.67
C TYR A 306 -28.73 -17.14 -15.95
N ARG A 307 -29.16 -16.11 -16.66
CA ARG A 307 -28.52 -15.56 -17.86
C ARG A 307 -28.16 -14.11 -17.59
N THR A 308 -26.92 -13.75 -17.83
CA THR A 308 -26.45 -12.36 -17.85
C THR A 308 -26.17 -11.96 -19.28
N VAL A 309 -26.64 -10.78 -19.69
CA VAL A 309 -26.47 -10.27 -21.05
C VAL A 309 -25.99 -8.83 -20.99
N VAL A 310 -24.78 -8.59 -21.46
CA VAL A 310 -24.20 -7.27 -21.66
C VAL A 310 -24.69 -6.68 -22.96
N LYS A 311 -24.97 -5.37 -22.94
CA LYS A 311 -25.12 -4.53 -24.12
C LYS A 311 -24.21 -3.31 -23.99
N ASP A 312 -23.29 -3.15 -24.93
CA ASP A 312 -22.41 -1.97 -24.98
C ASP A 312 -23.08 -0.75 -25.66
N LEU A 313 -22.40 0.41 -25.64
CA LEU A 313 -22.89 1.64 -26.30
C LEU A 313 -23.04 1.53 -27.83
N ARG A 314 -22.43 0.54 -28.47
CA ARG A 314 -22.55 0.31 -29.92
C ARG A 314 -23.58 -0.77 -30.27
N GLY A 315 -24.24 -1.34 -29.26
CA GLY A 315 -25.23 -2.39 -29.44
C GLY A 315 -24.63 -3.78 -29.70
N HIS A 316 -23.37 -4.02 -29.35
CA HIS A 316 -22.83 -5.37 -29.30
C HIS A 316 -23.30 -6.08 -28.03
N TYR A 317 -23.31 -7.41 -28.09
CA TYR A 317 -23.77 -8.26 -27.00
C TYR A 317 -22.72 -9.29 -26.60
N SER A 318 -22.70 -9.57 -25.30
CA SER A 318 -21.93 -10.65 -24.68
C SER A 318 -22.83 -11.28 -23.61
N ALA A 319 -22.73 -12.59 -23.40
CA ALA A 319 -23.61 -13.27 -22.47
C ALA A 319 -22.88 -14.40 -21.75
N ASP A 320 -23.28 -14.62 -20.51
CA ASP A 320 -22.82 -15.74 -19.69
C ASP A 320 -24.02 -16.34 -18.93
N SER A 321 -23.82 -17.48 -18.31
CA SER A 321 -24.85 -18.17 -17.55
C SER A 321 -24.28 -18.83 -16.32
N THR A 322 -25.06 -18.81 -15.25
CA THR A 322 -24.77 -19.55 -14.02
C THR A 322 -26.04 -20.28 -13.58
N SER A 323 -25.92 -21.22 -12.67
CA SER A 323 -27.09 -21.87 -12.06
C SER A 323 -26.94 -21.96 -10.56
N GLY A 324 -28.02 -21.98 -9.79
CA GLY A 324 -27.94 -22.28 -8.35
C GLY A 324 -29.18 -23.03 -7.86
N ILE A 325 -29.13 -23.51 -6.63
CA ILE A 325 -30.20 -24.32 -6.03
C ILE A 325 -30.89 -23.52 -4.92
N VAL A 326 -32.22 -23.47 -4.95
CA VAL A 326 -33.03 -22.83 -3.91
C VAL A 326 -32.97 -23.71 -2.66
N GLY A 327 -32.34 -23.26 -1.58
CA GLY A 327 -32.39 -23.92 -0.26
C GLY A 327 -31.91 -25.38 -0.18
N THR A 328 -30.72 -25.58 0.41
CA THR A 328 -30.46 -26.45 1.57
C THR A 328 -29.33 -25.79 2.36
N LYS A 329 -29.46 -25.65 3.68
CA LYS A 329 -28.33 -25.26 4.55
C LYS A 329 -27.23 -26.30 4.38
N ALA A 330 -26.07 -25.91 3.84
CA ALA A 330 -24.83 -26.64 3.99
C ALA A 330 -23.80 -25.72 4.69
N VAL A 331 -23.39 -26.13 5.88
CA VAL A 331 -22.22 -25.68 6.66
C VAL A 331 -21.09 -26.68 6.37
N PRO A 332 -19.78 -26.39 6.54
CA PRO A 332 -18.99 -25.18 6.32
C PRO A 332 -17.89 -25.40 5.25
N VAL A 333 -17.32 -24.34 4.69
CA VAL A 333 -15.95 -24.38 4.15
C VAL A 333 -15.13 -23.32 4.86
N ALA A 334 -13.95 -23.75 5.31
CA ALA A 334 -13.06 -23.04 6.21
C ALA A 334 -12.52 -21.70 5.67
N ASP A 335 -12.40 -20.78 6.64
CA ASP A 335 -11.46 -19.66 6.80
C ASP A 335 -11.33 -18.63 5.66
N PRO A 336 -11.86 -17.41 5.91
CA PRO A 336 -11.16 -16.20 5.51
C PRO A 336 -11.10 -15.18 6.66
N GLY A 337 -9.98 -15.16 7.39
CA GLY A 337 -9.22 -13.91 7.45
C GLY A 337 -9.18 -13.14 8.78
N ILE A 338 -9.42 -13.79 9.92
CA ILE A 338 -8.57 -13.54 11.10
C ILE A 338 -8.22 -14.92 11.66
N GLY A 339 -7.25 -15.59 11.02
CA GLY A 339 -6.89 -16.96 11.35
C GLY A 339 -6.52 -17.14 12.83
N PRO A 340 -6.50 -18.39 13.33
CA PRO A 340 -5.97 -18.68 14.66
C PRO A 340 -4.55 -18.12 14.76
N VAL A 341 -4.36 -17.11 15.60
CA VAL A 341 -3.02 -16.66 15.97
C VAL A 341 -2.39 -17.73 16.86
N VAL A 342 -1.11 -18.02 16.64
CA VAL A 342 -0.38 -18.93 17.53
C VAL A 342 -0.40 -18.31 18.92
N GLN A 343 -1.09 -18.96 19.85
CA GLN A 343 -1.23 -18.46 21.20
C GLN A 343 0.13 -18.57 21.92
N PRO A 344 0.52 -17.57 22.71
CA PRO A 344 1.73 -17.64 23.51
C PRO A 344 1.65 -18.75 24.56
N GLY A 345 2.80 -19.19 25.05
CA GLY A 345 2.86 -20.18 26.14
C GLY A 345 2.36 -19.61 27.46
N ASN A 346 2.62 -18.32 27.71
CA ASN A 346 2.22 -17.60 28.92
C ASN A 346 1.85 -16.15 28.63
N VAL A 347 0.89 -15.63 29.38
CA VAL A 347 0.49 -14.22 29.39
C VAL A 347 0.35 -13.79 30.84
N SER A 348 1.00 -12.68 31.20
CA SER A 348 0.88 -12.07 32.53
C SER A 348 0.52 -10.61 32.45
N VAL A 349 0.03 -10.07 33.58
CA VAL A 349 -0.30 -8.66 33.76
C VAL A 349 0.61 -7.99 34.80
N PRO A 350 1.92 -7.86 34.55
CA PRO A 350 2.82 -7.17 35.47
C PRO A 350 2.49 -5.67 35.59
N GLY A 351 2.62 -5.13 36.80
CA GLY A 351 2.31 -3.74 37.14
C GLY A 351 2.71 -3.34 38.55
N ASP A 352 2.36 -2.11 38.95
CA ASP A 352 2.53 -1.58 40.31
C ASP A 352 1.59 -2.23 41.34
N HIS A 353 0.80 -3.23 40.93
CA HIS A 353 -0.14 -3.99 41.77
C HIS A 353 0.38 -5.41 42.09
N ASN A 354 1.57 -5.76 41.60
CA ASN A 354 2.08 -7.12 41.66
C ASN A 354 2.32 -7.53 43.11
N SER A 355 2.85 -6.63 43.94
CA SER A 355 3.05 -6.88 45.37
C SER A 355 1.72 -7.17 46.09
N GLU A 356 0.66 -6.46 45.73
CA GLU A 356 -0.71 -6.60 46.25
C GLU A 356 -1.35 -7.93 45.82
N MET A 357 -0.98 -8.44 44.64
CA MET A 357 -1.36 -9.78 44.18
C MET A 357 -0.53 -10.90 44.84
N GLY A 358 0.50 -10.56 45.61
CA GLY A 358 1.39 -11.50 46.29
C GLY A 358 2.65 -11.89 45.51
N CYS A 359 3.08 -11.07 44.54
CA CYS A 359 4.39 -11.20 43.90
C CYS A 359 5.51 -10.65 44.81
N PRO A 360 6.75 -11.14 44.67
CA PRO A 360 7.90 -10.61 45.41
C PRO A 360 8.18 -9.11 45.21
N GLU A 361 8.04 -8.61 43.99
CA GLU A 361 8.24 -7.20 43.64
C GLU A 361 7.28 -6.79 42.51
N ASP A 362 7.22 -5.48 42.24
CA ASP A 362 6.42 -4.95 41.14
C ASP A 362 7.04 -5.17 39.76
N TRP A 363 6.20 -5.18 38.73
CA TRP A 363 6.61 -5.34 37.32
C TRP A 363 7.31 -6.66 36.98
N GLN A 364 6.88 -7.77 37.59
CA GLN A 364 7.47 -9.10 37.38
C GLN A 364 6.67 -9.95 36.38
N PRO A 365 7.10 -10.05 35.10
CA PRO A 365 6.37 -10.80 34.07
C PRO A 365 6.33 -12.31 34.32
N GLU A 366 7.30 -12.85 35.06
CA GLU A 366 7.42 -14.26 35.44
C GLU A 366 6.64 -14.64 36.70
N CYS A 367 6.12 -13.65 37.44
CA CYS A 367 5.38 -13.91 38.68
C CYS A 367 4.14 -14.78 38.41
N ALA A 368 4.02 -15.90 39.13
CA ALA A 368 2.91 -16.86 38.95
C ALA A 368 1.54 -16.23 39.27
N GLN A 369 1.50 -15.35 40.26
CA GLN A 369 0.30 -14.65 40.72
C GLN A 369 -0.20 -13.64 39.69
N ALA A 370 0.65 -13.17 38.76
CA ALA A 370 0.29 -12.24 37.69
C ALA A 370 -0.18 -12.95 36.40
N GLN A 371 -0.08 -14.28 36.33
CA GLN A 371 -0.41 -15.04 35.12
C GLN A 371 -1.91 -15.10 34.87
N LEU A 372 -2.27 -15.05 33.59
CA LEU A 372 -3.61 -15.27 33.07
C LEU A 372 -3.75 -16.70 32.56
N ALA A 373 -4.99 -17.18 32.48
CA ALA A 373 -5.32 -18.47 31.87
C ALA A 373 -6.06 -18.24 30.55
N ARG A 374 -5.71 -19.01 29.51
CA ARG A 374 -6.43 -18.99 28.24
C ARG A 374 -7.77 -19.71 28.38
N ASP A 375 -8.84 -19.01 28.03
CA ASP A 375 -10.17 -19.60 27.87
C ASP A 375 -10.26 -20.31 26.51
N SER A 376 -10.61 -21.60 26.51
CA SER A 376 -10.70 -22.41 25.30
C SER A 376 -11.92 -22.11 24.42
N ASN A 377 -12.94 -21.41 24.93
CA ASN A 377 -14.15 -21.08 24.18
C ASN A 377 -13.93 -19.89 23.23
N ASP A 378 -13.12 -18.91 23.62
CA ASP A 378 -12.91 -17.67 22.87
C ASP A 378 -11.44 -17.29 22.63
N ASP A 379 -10.49 -18.06 23.17
CA ASP A 379 -9.04 -17.83 23.12
C ASP A 379 -8.57 -16.55 23.82
N ILE A 380 -9.39 -15.98 24.72
CA ILE A 380 -9.02 -14.82 25.52
C ILE A 380 -8.26 -15.26 26.77
N TRP A 381 -7.20 -14.54 27.11
CA TRP A 381 -6.48 -14.73 28.37
C TRP A 381 -7.19 -13.95 29.48
N LYS A 382 -7.62 -14.66 30.52
CA LYS A 382 -8.46 -14.13 31.61
C LYS A 382 -7.83 -14.47 32.97
N GLY A 383 -8.01 -13.59 33.94
CA GLY A 383 -7.58 -13.87 35.31
C GLY A 383 -8.12 -12.88 36.32
N THR A 384 -8.80 -13.39 37.34
CA THR A 384 -9.24 -12.59 38.49
C THR A 384 -8.15 -12.54 39.55
N LYS A 385 -7.88 -11.35 40.06
CA LYS A 385 -6.80 -11.05 41.01
C LYS A 385 -7.33 -10.09 42.07
N ALA A 386 -6.99 -10.31 43.34
CA ALA A 386 -7.26 -9.34 44.38
C ALA A 386 -6.22 -8.20 44.28
N VAL A 387 -6.69 -6.95 44.21
CA VAL A 387 -5.84 -5.76 44.22
C VAL A 387 -6.29 -4.87 45.37
N ASP A 388 -5.64 -5.05 46.52
CA ASP A 388 -5.93 -4.34 47.76
C ASP A 388 -4.66 -3.63 48.28
N PRO A 389 -4.75 -2.34 48.67
CA PRO A 389 -5.96 -1.53 48.84
C PRO A 389 -6.46 -0.87 47.54
N ALA A 390 -7.64 -0.25 47.60
CA ALA A 390 -8.13 0.64 46.54
C ALA A 390 -7.12 1.77 46.26
N GLY A 391 -6.86 2.08 45.00
CA GLY A 391 -5.79 3.00 44.62
C GLY A 391 -5.62 3.16 43.11
N ASP A 392 -4.69 4.02 42.72
CA ASP A 392 -4.28 4.20 41.33
C ASP A 392 -3.09 3.27 41.04
N TYR A 393 -3.21 2.44 40.02
CA TYR A 393 -2.21 1.45 39.61
C TYR A 393 -1.98 1.50 38.11
N ALA A 394 -0.85 0.95 37.65
CA ALA A 394 -0.57 0.78 36.23
C ALA A 394 -0.07 -0.63 35.92
N TYR A 395 -0.33 -1.11 34.70
CA TYR A 395 0.08 -2.45 34.27
C TYR A 395 0.38 -2.52 32.77
N LYS A 396 0.96 -3.64 32.36
CA LYS A 396 1.13 -4.06 30.96
C LYS A 396 0.79 -5.53 30.80
N VAL A 397 0.68 -5.98 29.57
CA VAL A 397 0.63 -7.41 29.25
C VAL A 397 2.02 -7.84 28.79
N ALA A 398 2.60 -8.84 29.46
CA ALA A 398 3.89 -9.43 29.09
C ALA A 398 3.68 -10.85 28.52
N ILE A 399 4.49 -11.21 27.52
CA ILE A 399 4.35 -12.46 26.78
C ILE A 399 5.51 -13.41 27.12
N ASN A 400 5.17 -14.69 27.33
CA ASN A 400 6.12 -15.77 27.60
C ASN A 400 7.06 -15.49 28.80
N ASN A 401 6.54 -14.86 29.85
CA ASN A 401 7.27 -14.54 31.10
C ASN A 401 8.47 -13.59 30.91
N THR A 402 8.52 -12.83 29.82
CA THR A 402 9.61 -11.88 29.55
C THR A 402 9.06 -10.54 29.07
N TRP A 403 9.92 -9.53 29.03
CA TRP A 403 9.60 -8.23 28.44
C TRP A 403 9.90 -8.12 26.94
N ASP A 404 10.48 -9.16 26.33
CA ASP A 404 10.88 -9.19 24.91
C ASP A 404 9.70 -8.86 23.98
N GLU A 405 8.50 -9.31 24.38
CA GLU A 405 7.24 -8.89 23.78
C GLU A 405 6.24 -8.51 24.86
N ASN A 406 5.77 -7.26 24.81
CA ASN A 406 4.78 -6.73 25.73
C ASN A 406 3.87 -5.71 25.04
N TYR A 407 2.67 -5.54 25.59
CA TYR A 407 1.64 -4.65 25.08
C TYR A 407 1.14 -3.72 26.18
N GLY A 408 1.08 -2.43 25.87
CA GLY A 408 0.73 -1.36 26.81
C GLY A 408 -0.52 -0.58 26.38
N ASP A 409 -0.60 0.70 26.77
CA ASP A 409 -1.72 1.60 26.47
C ASP A 409 -2.10 1.59 24.98
N GLY A 410 -3.40 1.49 24.71
CA GLY A 410 -3.94 1.31 23.36
C GLY A 410 -3.61 -0.02 22.68
N GLY A 411 -3.10 -1.03 23.41
CA GLY A 411 -2.67 -2.31 22.84
C GLY A 411 -1.36 -2.23 22.05
N ALA A 412 -0.59 -1.14 22.19
CA ALA A 412 0.62 -0.93 21.43
C ALA A 412 1.77 -1.83 21.90
N LYS A 413 2.46 -2.48 20.95
CA LYS A 413 3.70 -3.23 21.24
C LYS A 413 4.75 -2.28 21.82
N ASN A 414 5.30 -2.62 22.98
CA ASN A 414 6.17 -1.75 23.78
C ASN A 414 5.52 -0.39 24.13
N GLY A 415 4.19 -0.33 24.23
CA GLY A 415 3.43 0.87 24.56
C GLY A 415 3.67 1.39 25.98
N GLY A 416 3.05 2.51 26.33
CA GLY A 416 3.07 3.05 27.69
C GLY A 416 2.36 2.16 28.71
N ASN A 417 2.46 2.46 30.01
CA ASN A 417 1.75 1.71 31.05
C ASN A 417 0.25 2.02 31.01
N ILE A 418 -0.60 1.01 31.23
CA ILE A 418 -2.05 1.14 31.28
C ILE A 418 -2.46 1.54 32.69
N ALA A 419 -2.87 2.80 32.88
CA ALA A 419 -3.37 3.28 34.16
C ALA A 419 -4.82 2.80 34.41
N TYR A 420 -5.12 2.41 35.64
CA TYR A 420 -6.48 2.12 36.10
C TYR A 420 -6.62 2.42 37.60
N LYS A 421 -7.85 2.61 38.05
CA LYS A 421 -8.17 2.85 39.46
C LYS A 421 -8.83 1.63 40.07
N ALA A 422 -8.12 0.93 40.95
CA ALA A 422 -8.64 -0.24 41.64
C ALA A 422 -9.68 0.19 42.70
N PRO A 423 -10.87 -0.41 42.73
CA PRO A 423 -11.86 -0.16 43.79
C PRO A 423 -11.52 -0.87 45.11
N GLY A 424 -10.48 -1.70 45.14
CA GLY A 424 -10.23 -2.68 46.21
C GLY A 424 -10.96 -4.00 45.92
N GLY A 425 -10.31 -5.13 46.20
CA GLY A 425 -10.85 -6.46 45.99
C GLY A 425 -10.62 -7.05 44.59
N PRO A 426 -11.49 -7.97 44.12
CA PRO A 426 -11.24 -8.75 42.92
C PRO A 426 -11.42 -7.94 41.63
N ILE A 427 -10.39 -7.94 40.79
CA ILE A 427 -10.38 -7.36 39.44
C ILE A 427 -10.07 -8.46 38.45
N THR A 428 -10.86 -8.57 37.38
CA THR A 428 -10.57 -9.52 36.29
C THR A 428 -9.91 -8.79 35.13
N PHE A 429 -8.76 -9.32 34.69
CA PHE A 429 -7.98 -8.82 33.57
C PHE A 429 -8.24 -9.68 32.33
N TYR A 430 -8.34 -9.03 31.17
CA TYR A 430 -8.63 -9.64 29.88
C TYR A 430 -7.59 -9.21 28.83
N TYR A 431 -7.10 -10.17 28.05
CA TYR A 431 -6.21 -9.92 26.93
C TYR A 431 -6.57 -10.79 25.73
N ASP A 432 -6.81 -10.15 24.58
CA ASP A 432 -6.92 -10.82 23.29
C ASP A 432 -5.57 -10.76 22.55
N HIS A 433 -4.90 -11.89 22.37
CA HIS A 433 -3.63 -11.92 21.63
C HIS A 433 -3.79 -11.58 20.13
N ARG A 434 -4.99 -11.76 19.57
CA ARG A 434 -5.28 -11.52 18.15
C ARG A 434 -5.42 -10.04 17.82
N THR A 435 -6.07 -9.29 18.71
CA THR A 435 -6.38 -7.87 18.50
C THR A 435 -5.56 -6.94 19.40
N HIS A 436 -4.85 -7.50 20.38
CA HIS A 436 -4.18 -6.80 21.47
C HIS A 436 -5.11 -5.87 22.27
N ASN A 437 -6.41 -6.19 22.29
CA ASN A 437 -7.36 -5.51 23.16
C ASN A 437 -7.08 -5.91 24.62
N ILE A 438 -7.01 -4.92 25.51
CA ILE A 438 -6.64 -5.07 26.91
C ILE A 438 -7.63 -4.27 27.75
N GLN A 439 -8.26 -4.91 28.74
CA GLN A 439 -9.15 -4.24 29.69
C GLN A 439 -9.20 -5.03 30.99
N ASN A 440 -9.53 -4.33 32.08
CA ASN A 440 -9.95 -4.95 33.32
C ASN A 440 -11.30 -4.41 33.81
N THR A 441 -11.93 -5.11 34.75
CA THR A 441 -13.28 -4.77 35.26
C THR A 441 -13.37 -3.42 35.97
N ALA A 442 -12.26 -2.77 36.30
CA ALA A 442 -12.25 -1.44 36.90
C ALA A 442 -12.22 -0.29 35.86
N GLN A 443 -12.05 -0.60 34.57
CA GLN A 443 -11.90 0.39 33.50
C GLN A 443 -13.19 0.69 32.73
N GLY A 444 -14.30 0.04 33.07
CA GLY A 444 -15.60 0.21 32.41
C GLY A 444 -16.25 -1.13 32.06
N PRO A 445 -17.46 -1.11 31.47
CA PRO A 445 -18.17 -2.33 31.10
C PRO A 445 -17.42 -3.07 29.98
N LEU A 446 -17.53 -4.40 30.00
CA LEU A 446 -17.11 -5.23 28.86
C LEU A 446 -18.26 -5.28 27.86
N ILE A 447 -17.98 -4.93 26.60
CA ILE A 447 -19.00 -4.87 25.55
C ILE A 447 -18.80 -6.01 24.56
N THR A 448 -19.75 -6.93 24.48
CA THR A 448 -19.75 -8.03 23.50
C THR A 448 -20.93 -7.92 22.55
N VAL A 449 -20.74 -8.37 21.32
CA VAL A 449 -21.83 -8.56 20.36
C VAL A 449 -22.19 -10.05 20.34
N ALA A 450 -23.44 -10.34 20.72
CA ALA A 450 -23.99 -11.69 20.67
C ALA A 450 -25.09 -11.77 19.60
N GLY A 451 -25.06 -12.83 18.79
CA GLY A 451 -25.92 -12.91 17.61
C GLY A 451 -25.82 -14.24 16.87
N SER A 452 -26.53 -14.33 15.75
CA SER A 452 -26.64 -15.54 14.91
C SER A 452 -25.43 -15.81 14.01
N PHE A 453 -24.26 -15.24 14.33
CA PHE A 453 -23.03 -15.30 13.52
C PHE A 453 -21.80 -15.78 14.34
N GLN A 454 -21.98 -16.04 15.63
CA GLN A 454 -20.87 -16.23 16.56
C GLN A 454 -20.18 -17.57 16.35
N SER A 455 -20.94 -18.61 15.96
CA SER A 455 -20.37 -19.91 15.62
C SER A 455 -19.37 -19.83 14.45
N GLU A 456 -19.64 -18.97 13.47
CA GLU A 456 -18.74 -18.69 12.36
C GLU A 456 -17.48 -17.92 12.77
N GLN A 457 -17.50 -17.24 13.92
CA GLN A 457 -16.33 -16.59 14.53
C GLN A 457 -15.56 -17.51 15.49
N GLY A 458 -15.93 -18.79 15.57
CA GLY A 458 -15.25 -19.78 16.41
C GLY A 458 -15.72 -19.79 17.86
N CYS A 459 -16.92 -19.28 18.17
CA CYS A 459 -17.62 -19.60 19.41
C CYS A 459 -18.22 -21.02 19.34
N SER A 460 -18.48 -21.65 20.49
CA SER A 460 -19.14 -22.96 20.56
C SER A 460 -20.60 -22.95 20.09
N GLY A 461 -21.23 -21.78 20.00
CA GLY A 461 -22.60 -21.59 19.49
C GLY A 461 -22.93 -20.12 19.24
N ASP A 462 -24.18 -19.88 18.86
CA ASP A 462 -24.74 -18.54 18.64
C ASP A 462 -25.47 -18.01 19.88
N TRP A 463 -25.64 -16.69 19.96
CA TRP A 463 -26.33 -15.99 21.05
C TRP A 463 -25.73 -16.19 22.45
N ASP A 464 -24.40 -16.32 22.51
CA ASP A 464 -23.65 -16.44 23.77
C ASP A 464 -22.97 -15.10 24.12
N PRO A 465 -23.49 -14.34 25.12
CA PRO A 465 -22.89 -13.07 25.53
C PRO A 465 -21.52 -13.26 26.20
N ALA A 466 -21.20 -14.47 26.68
CA ALA A 466 -19.93 -14.78 27.31
C ALA A 466 -18.81 -15.11 26.31
N CYS A 467 -19.13 -15.38 25.04
CA CYS A 467 -18.12 -15.61 24.02
C CYS A 467 -17.52 -14.27 23.51
N MET A 468 -16.26 -14.02 23.86
CA MET A 468 -15.59 -12.74 23.58
C MET A 468 -14.96 -12.63 22.18
N ARG A 469 -15.29 -13.52 21.23
CA ARG A 469 -14.75 -13.46 19.84
C ARG A 469 -15.08 -12.16 19.12
N ALA A 470 -16.21 -11.54 19.46
CA ALA A 470 -16.66 -10.22 19.02
C ALA A 470 -16.70 -9.22 20.20
N TRP A 471 -15.61 -9.14 20.96
CA TRP A 471 -15.39 -8.14 22.01
C TRP A 471 -15.04 -6.78 21.41
N LEU A 472 -15.85 -5.75 21.70
CA LEU A 472 -15.65 -4.40 21.18
C LEU A 472 -14.70 -3.62 22.09
N GLY A 473 -13.72 -2.95 21.50
CA GLY A 473 -12.77 -2.07 22.20
C GLY A 473 -13.06 -0.59 21.93
N ASP A 474 -12.64 0.25 22.88
CA ASP A 474 -12.63 1.73 22.79
C ASP A 474 -11.21 2.24 23.13
N PRO A 475 -10.24 2.08 22.22
CA PRO A 475 -8.85 2.42 22.50
C PRO A 475 -8.59 3.93 22.64
N ASP A 476 -9.42 4.78 22.02
CA ASP A 476 -9.32 6.24 22.08
C ASP A 476 -10.20 6.90 23.15
N LYS A 477 -11.01 6.10 23.87
CA LYS A 477 -11.82 6.51 25.03
C LYS A 477 -12.85 7.57 24.67
N ASP A 478 -13.39 7.51 23.46
CA ASP A 478 -14.39 8.47 22.96
C ASP A 478 -15.84 8.03 23.27
N GLY A 479 -16.02 6.85 23.85
CA GLY A 479 -17.31 6.25 24.17
C GLY A 479 -17.94 5.48 23.02
N VAL A 480 -17.22 5.24 21.93
CA VAL A 480 -17.63 4.44 20.77
C VAL A 480 -16.83 3.14 20.70
N TYR A 481 -17.48 2.05 21.10
CA TYR A 481 -16.91 0.72 21.11
C TYR A 481 -17.01 0.09 19.72
N THR A 482 -15.92 -0.49 19.20
CA THR A 482 -15.91 -1.08 17.86
C THR A 482 -15.19 -2.43 17.79
N TRP A 483 -15.61 -3.25 16.83
CA TRP A 483 -14.96 -4.49 16.45
C TRP A 483 -15.10 -4.69 14.94
N THR A 484 -14.14 -5.35 14.29
CA THR A 484 -14.21 -5.67 12.86
C THR A 484 -13.67 -7.07 12.58
N GLY A 485 -14.40 -7.87 11.81
CA GLY A 485 -13.95 -9.22 11.42
C GLY A 485 -14.47 -9.66 10.05
N THR A 486 -13.71 -10.51 9.36
CA THR A 486 -13.95 -10.94 7.96
C THR A 486 -14.54 -12.34 7.82
N GLY A 487 -14.72 -13.05 8.93
CA GLY A 487 -15.13 -14.45 8.93
C GLY A 487 -16.64 -14.68 8.90
N ILE A 488 -17.48 -13.64 8.89
CA ILE A 488 -18.93 -13.79 8.81
C ILE A 488 -19.29 -14.04 7.34
N PRO A 489 -19.85 -15.21 6.97
CA PRO A 489 -20.21 -15.52 5.59
C PRO A 489 -21.30 -14.59 5.06
N ARG A 490 -21.54 -14.65 3.74
CA ARG A 490 -22.70 -14.03 3.11
C ARG A 490 -24.00 -14.54 3.75
N GLY A 491 -24.87 -13.62 4.14
CA GLY A 491 -26.17 -13.97 4.71
C GLY A 491 -26.85 -12.81 5.43
N ASP A 492 -28.06 -13.07 5.92
CA ASP A 492 -28.79 -12.18 6.84
C ASP A 492 -28.60 -12.70 8.26
N TYR A 493 -28.26 -11.79 9.17
CA TYR A 493 -27.90 -12.09 10.55
C TYR A 493 -28.57 -11.12 11.51
N GLU A 494 -28.62 -11.51 12.77
CA GLU A 494 -29.18 -10.69 13.84
C GLU A 494 -28.21 -10.65 15.03
N PHE A 495 -28.20 -9.54 15.77
CA PHE A 495 -27.38 -9.39 16.97
C PHE A 495 -27.99 -8.47 18.03
N LYS A 496 -27.39 -8.51 19.23
CA LYS A 496 -27.60 -7.59 20.35
C LYS A 496 -26.26 -7.24 21.00
N ILE A 497 -26.25 -6.12 21.72
CA ILE A 497 -25.11 -5.71 22.54
C ILE A 497 -25.34 -6.20 23.96
N ALA A 498 -24.38 -6.93 24.52
CA ALA A 498 -24.39 -7.40 25.90
C ALA A 498 -23.30 -6.69 26.71
N HIS A 499 -23.63 -6.34 27.95
CA HIS A 499 -22.67 -5.79 28.91
C HIS A 499 -22.22 -6.88 29.88
N ASN A 500 -20.93 -6.87 30.21
CA ASN A 500 -20.34 -7.68 31.28
C ASN A 500 -20.59 -9.18 31.12
N LEU A 501 -20.55 -9.67 29.88
CA LEU A 501 -20.60 -11.09 29.51
C LEU A 501 -21.92 -11.79 29.89
N SER A 502 -22.99 -11.04 30.17
CA SER A 502 -24.30 -11.60 30.52
C SER A 502 -25.44 -10.88 29.78
N TRP A 503 -26.64 -11.47 29.87
CA TRP A 503 -27.86 -10.86 29.34
C TRP A 503 -28.53 -9.90 30.32
N ASP A 504 -28.00 -9.72 31.53
CA ASP A 504 -28.63 -8.89 32.57
C ASP A 504 -28.79 -7.42 32.13
N GLU A 505 -27.81 -6.93 31.36
CA GLU A 505 -27.83 -5.61 30.73
C GLU A 505 -27.50 -5.76 29.24
N ASN A 506 -28.50 -5.52 28.38
CA ASN A 506 -28.36 -5.66 26.92
C ASN A 506 -29.23 -4.67 26.16
N TYR A 507 -28.80 -4.35 24.94
CA TYR A 507 -29.42 -3.34 24.08
C TYR A 507 -29.65 -3.86 22.66
N GLY A 508 -30.84 -3.56 22.15
CA GLY A 508 -31.31 -3.97 20.83
C GLY A 508 -31.60 -2.79 19.91
N GLU A 509 -32.52 -2.98 18.97
CA GLU A 509 -32.93 -2.00 17.97
C GLU A 509 -33.31 -0.64 18.61
N GLY A 510 -32.79 0.45 18.03
CA GLY A 510 -33.00 1.81 18.54
C GLY A 510 -32.31 2.13 19.87
N GLY A 511 -31.42 1.26 20.36
CA GLY A 511 -30.75 1.42 21.66
C GLY A 511 -31.66 1.10 22.85
N ALA A 512 -32.77 0.40 22.62
CA ALA A 512 -33.69 0.04 23.68
C ALA A 512 -33.10 -1.09 24.56
N ALA A 513 -33.15 -0.88 25.88
CA ALA A 513 -32.82 -1.93 26.86
C ALA A 513 -33.77 -3.12 26.68
N ASN A 514 -33.23 -4.33 26.57
CA ASN A 514 -33.99 -5.55 26.23
C ASN A 514 -34.80 -5.43 24.91
N GLY A 515 -34.39 -4.54 23.99
CA GLY A 515 -35.08 -4.28 22.74
C GLY A 515 -35.08 -5.46 21.76
N ALA A 516 -35.69 -5.27 20.58
CA ALA A 516 -35.66 -6.26 19.50
C ALA A 516 -34.23 -6.49 18.97
N ASN A 517 -33.99 -7.60 18.28
CA ASN A 517 -32.68 -7.87 17.68
C ASN A 517 -32.36 -6.87 16.55
N ILE A 518 -31.10 -6.46 16.44
CA ILE A 518 -30.62 -5.61 15.36
C ILE A 518 -30.28 -6.50 14.17
N LYS A 519 -30.86 -6.19 13.00
CA LYS A 519 -30.65 -6.95 11.76
C LYS A 519 -29.50 -6.37 10.95
N PHE A 520 -28.71 -7.24 10.31
CA PHE A 520 -27.72 -6.84 9.32
C PHE A 520 -27.53 -7.91 8.25
N SER A 521 -26.99 -7.51 7.11
CA SER A 521 -26.72 -8.41 6.00
C SER A 521 -25.26 -8.33 5.60
N VAL A 522 -24.66 -9.47 5.29
CA VAL A 522 -23.34 -9.60 4.67
C VAL A 522 -23.54 -9.88 3.18
N PRO A 523 -23.27 -8.90 2.29
CA PRO A 523 -23.60 -9.04 0.87
C PRO A 523 -22.79 -10.12 0.13
N ALA A 524 -21.54 -10.37 0.55
CA ALA A 524 -20.63 -11.31 -0.08
C ALA A 524 -19.62 -11.85 0.93
N ASP A 525 -19.13 -13.07 0.69
CA ASP A 525 -18.08 -13.68 1.50
C ASP A 525 -16.80 -12.84 1.48
N GLY A 526 -16.08 -12.85 2.61
CA GLY A 526 -14.80 -12.13 2.76
C GLY A 526 -14.90 -10.61 2.91
N LEU A 527 -16.13 -10.07 3.02
CA LEU A 527 -16.32 -8.69 3.49
C LEU A 527 -16.02 -8.63 4.99
N ALA A 528 -15.37 -7.55 5.43
CA ALA A 528 -15.26 -7.27 6.85
C ALA A 528 -16.62 -6.78 7.36
N VAL A 529 -17.04 -7.23 8.53
CA VAL A 529 -18.21 -6.71 9.24
C VAL A 529 -17.68 -5.89 10.41
N LYS A 530 -17.99 -4.60 10.44
CA LYS A 530 -17.70 -3.72 11.56
C LYS A 530 -18.95 -3.55 12.42
N PHE A 531 -18.87 -3.97 13.67
CA PHE A 531 -19.83 -3.61 14.71
C PHE A 531 -19.38 -2.31 15.40
N SER A 532 -20.35 -1.47 15.75
CA SER A 532 -20.12 -0.22 16.48
C SER A 532 -21.24 0.02 17.48
N TYR A 533 -20.88 0.47 18.67
CA TYR A 533 -21.79 0.72 19.77
C TYR A 533 -21.43 2.04 20.48
N VAL A 534 -22.39 2.95 20.62
CA VAL A 534 -22.20 4.24 21.28
C VAL A 534 -22.72 4.15 22.71
N LEU A 535 -21.82 4.21 23.70
CA LEU A 535 -22.16 3.95 25.10
C LEU A 535 -23.24 4.89 25.66
N SER A 536 -23.22 6.17 25.27
CA SER A 536 -24.14 7.20 25.79
C SER A 536 -25.57 7.12 25.24
N SER A 537 -25.76 6.53 24.07
CA SER A 537 -27.07 6.41 23.41
C SER A 537 -27.55 4.97 23.27
N HIS A 538 -26.69 4.01 23.64
CA HIS A 538 -26.88 2.57 23.48
C HIS A 538 -27.14 2.10 22.03
N LEU A 539 -26.88 2.94 21.04
CA LEU A 539 -27.10 2.60 19.63
C LEU A 539 -26.03 1.64 19.14
N GLY A 540 -26.46 0.42 18.80
CA GLY A 540 -25.66 -0.58 18.09
C GLY A 540 -25.88 -0.52 16.57
N SER A 541 -24.82 -0.75 15.79
CA SER A 541 -24.89 -0.84 14.33
C SER A 541 -23.87 -1.84 13.79
N ALA A 542 -24.19 -2.44 12.65
CA ALA A 542 -23.28 -3.29 11.88
C ALA A 542 -23.19 -2.76 10.46
N THR A 543 -21.98 -2.67 9.94
CA THR A 543 -21.72 -2.26 8.55
C THR A 543 -20.78 -3.25 7.90
N THR A 544 -21.02 -3.59 6.63
CA THR A 544 -20.02 -4.32 5.87
C THR A 544 -19.01 -3.34 5.29
N VAL A 545 -17.75 -3.57 5.64
CA VAL A 545 -16.59 -2.83 5.18
C VAL A 545 -15.85 -3.73 4.19
N ALA A 546 -15.30 -3.11 3.16
CA ALA A 546 -14.29 -3.75 2.35
C ALA A 546 -13.16 -4.30 3.22
N ALA A 547 -12.70 -5.53 2.98
CA ALA A 547 -11.43 -5.99 3.55
C ALA A 547 -10.33 -4.94 3.28
N ALA A 548 -9.55 -4.60 4.30
CA ALA A 548 -8.47 -3.62 4.18
C ALA A 548 -7.51 -4.03 3.06
N SER A 549 -7.01 -3.06 2.28
CA SER A 549 -6.08 -3.37 1.19
C SER A 549 -4.80 -3.98 1.74
N SER A 550 -4.31 -5.05 1.11
CA SER A 550 -3.01 -5.66 1.45
C SER A 550 -1.79 -4.95 0.82
N ALA A 551 -2.03 -3.76 0.26
CA ALA A 551 -1.05 -3.03 -0.51
C ALA A 551 0.12 -2.54 0.37
N ASP A 552 1.32 -3.03 0.05
CA ASP A 552 2.57 -2.65 0.68
C ASP A 552 3.60 -2.30 -0.40
N LEU A 553 3.84 -0.99 -0.54
CA LEU A 553 4.76 -0.45 -1.53
C LEU A 553 6.24 -0.67 -1.16
N THR A 554 6.54 -1.11 0.07
CA THR A 554 7.90 -1.47 0.52
C THR A 554 8.30 -2.86 0.04
N LYS A 555 7.33 -3.72 -0.26
CA LYS A 555 7.56 -5.00 -0.95
C LYS A 555 7.70 -4.76 -2.46
N ALA A 556 8.23 -5.76 -3.17
CA ALA A 556 8.31 -5.75 -4.63
C ALA A 556 7.95 -7.11 -5.23
N LYS A 557 6.67 -7.48 -5.18
CA LYS A 557 6.21 -8.80 -5.66
C LYS A 557 6.12 -8.86 -7.21
N ALA A 558 5.97 -7.71 -7.87
CA ALA A 558 5.85 -7.62 -9.33
C ALA A 558 7.22 -7.50 -10.02
N TYR A 559 7.38 -8.10 -11.20
CA TYR A 559 8.59 -8.00 -12.02
C TYR A 559 8.32 -7.29 -13.33
N TRP A 560 9.02 -6.19 -13.62
CA TRP A 560 9.02 -5.60 -14.95
C TRP A 560 10.02 -6.36 -15.83
N VAL A 561 9.49 -7.25 -16.66
CA VAL A 561 10.29 -8.19 -17.46
C VAL A 561 10.93 -7.51 -18.67
N ARG A 562 10.12 -6.74 -19.41
CA ARG A 562 10.50 -5.98 -20.62
C ARG A 562 9.54 -4.83 -20.82
N PRO A 563 9.82 -3.82 -21.68
CA PRO A 563 9.03 -2.58 -21.74
C PRO A 563 7.52 -2.75 -21.92
N GLY A 564 7.07 -3.87 -22.49
CA GLY A 564 5.66 -4.19 -22.71
C GLY A 564 5.03 -5.21 -21.76
N LEU A 565 5.76 -5.77 -20.79
CA LEU A 565 5.30 -6.91 -19.99
C LEU A 565 5.80 -6.83 -18.53
N LEU A 566 4.86 -6.92 -17.61
CA LEU A 566 5.05 -7.21 -16.19
C LEU A 566 4.64 -8.66 -15.90
N ALA A 567 5.28 -9.27 -14.92
CA ALA A 567 4.85 -10.51 -14.30
C ALA A 567 4.28 -10.21 -12.90
N TRP A 568 3.10 -10.74 -12.61
CA TRP A 568 2.42 -10.60 -11.33
C TRP A 568 2.22 -11.97 -10.66
N PRO A 569 2.47 -12.11 -9.35
CA PRO A 569 2.30 -13.38 -8.63
C PRO A 569 0.82 -13.79 -8.59
N ALA A 570 0.50 -14.98 -9.10
CA ALA A 570 -0.89 -15.42 -9.26
C ALA A 570 -1.63 -15.64 -7.93
N ASP A 571 -0.91 -16.01 -6.88
CA ASP A 571 -1.41 -16.18 -5.51
C ASP A 571 -1.77 -14.85 -4.81
N ALA A 572 -1.34 -13.71 -5.35
CA ALA A 572 -1.78 -12.38 -4.91
C ALA A 572 -3.13 -11.96 -5.51
N VAL A 573 -3.73 -12.77 -6.40
CA VAL A 573 -5.12 -12.60 -6.82
C VAL A 573 -6.03 -13.30 -5.79
N PRO A 574 -7.09 -12.65 -5.29
CA PRO A 574 -8.02 -13.31 -4.38
C PRO A 574 -8.57 -14.62 -4.95
N LYS A 575 -8.64 -15.65 -4.11
CA LYS A 575 -9.14 -16.98 -4.52
C LYS A 575 -10.55 -16.86 -5.12
N GLY A 576 -10.78 -17.60 -6.22
CA GLY A 576 -12.07 -17.62 -6.91
C GLY A 576 -12.38 -16.37 -7.75
N VAL A 577 -11.51 -15.36 -7.77
CA VAL A 577 -11.70 -14.18 -8.63
C VAL A 577 -10.99 -14.38 -9.96
N GLU A 578 -11.76 -14.24 -11.05
CA GLU A 578 -11.23 -14.26 -12.41
C GLU A 578 -10.35 -13.02 -12.67
N PRO A 579 -9.03 -13.17 -12.94
CA PRO A 579 -8.12 -12.04 -13.13
C PRO A 579 -8.52 -11.07 -14.25
N ALA A 580 -9.28 -11.55 -15.25
CA ALA A 580 -9.80 -10.69 -16.31
C ALA A 580 -10.81 -9.64 -15.81
N THR A 581 -11.50 -9.89 -14.70
CA THR A 581 -12.46 -8.94 -14.11
C THR A 581 -11.76 -7.86 -13.27
N LEU A 582 -10.46 -8.01 -13.00
CA LEU A 582 -9.69 -7.08 -12.18
C LEU A 582 -9.09 -5.94 -13.00
N ARG A 583 -8.82 -4.83 -12.33
CA ARG A 583 -8.20 -3.64 -12.95
C ARG A 583 -6.75 -3.53 -12.51
N TRP A 584 -5.86 -3.40 -13.50
CA TRP A 584 -4.41 -3.41 -13.30
C TRP A 584 -3.82 -2.05 -13.66
N ARG A 585 -3.02 -1.46 -12.76
CA ARG A 585 -2.45 -0.11 -12.98
C ARG A 585 -0.99 -0.06 -12.58
N LEU A 586 -0.15 0.56 -13.41
CA LEU A 586 1.19 0.99 -13.03
C LEU A 586 1.12 2.43 -12.51
N HIS A 587 1.61 2.62 -11.29
CA HIS A 587 1.80 3.91 -10.63
C HIS A 587 3.26 4.32 -10.75
N ALA A 588 3.50 5.60 -11.04
CA ALA A 588 4.84 6.16 -11.15
C ALA A 588 4.93 7.53 -10.48
N SER A 589 5.99 7.73 -9.68
CA SER A 589 6.32 9.00 -9.03
C SER A 589 7.78 9.32 -9.32
N ARG A 590 8.04 10.52 -9.85
CA ARG A 590 9.41 10.92 -10.17
C ARG A 590 10.22 11.24 -8.93
N GLN A 591 9.57 11.74 -7.88
CA GLN A 591 10.24 12.15 -6.64
C GLN A 591 10.14 11.09 -5.51
N GLY A 592 9.42 9.98 -5.75
CA GLY A 592 9.07 9.04 -4.69
C GLY A 592 7.85 9.51 -3.88
N GLY A 593 7.67 8.97 -2.68
CA GLY A 593 6.61 9.39 -1.76
C GLY A 593 5.19 8.98 -2.17
N MET A 594 5.01 7.91 -2.94
CA MET A 594 3.68 7.33 -3.12
C MET A 594 3.09 6.91 -1.78
N THR A 595 1.79 7.11 -1.62
CA THR A 595 1.03 6.63 -0.47
C THR A 595 -0.10 5.72 -0.93
N VAL A 596 -0.62 4.91 -0.03
CA VAL A 596 -1.81 4.08 -0.24
C VAL A 596 -2.92 4.60 0.65
N ASP A 597 -4.12 4.75 0.11
CA ASP A 597 -5.35 4.94 0.89
C ASP A 597 -6.34 3.79 0.61
N THR A 598 -7.54 3.84 1.19
CA THR A 598 -8.55 2.79 1.07
C THR A 598 -9.02 2.53 -0.37
N GLU A 599 -8.80 3.47 -1.29
CA GLU A 599 -9.26 3.35 -2.68
C GLU A 599 -8.11 3.06 -3.64
N ARG A 600 -6.91 3.59 -3.40
CA ARG A 600 -5.82 3.59 -4.40
C ARG A 600 -4.43 3.89 -3.87
N ILE A 601 -3.46 3.64 -4.74
CA ILE A 601 -2.13 4.26 -4.69
C ILE A 601 -2.20 5.71 -5.21
N ASN A 602 -1.84 6.66 -4.37
CA ASN A 602 -1.64 8.06 -4.74
C ASN A 602 -0.24 8.24 -5.36
N SER A 603 -0.20 8.81 -6.57
CA SER A 603 1.04 8.93 -7.36
C SER A 603 0.94 10.06 -8.40
N ASP A 604 2.08 10.47 -8.97
CA ASP A 604 2.13 11.52 -10.00
C ASP A 604 1.45 11.10 -11.30
N ARG A 605 1.59 9.83 -11.66
CA ARG A 605 1.17 9.25 -12.95
C ARG A 605 0.64 7.84 -12.73
N VAL A 606 -0.44 7.52 -13.43
CA VAL A 606 -1.09 6.21 -13.44
C VAL A 606 -1.22 5.75 -14.88
N TYR A 607 -0.99 4.46 -15.14
CA TYR A 607 -1.10 3.86 -16.46
C TYR A 607 -1.87 2.55 -16.38
N ASN A 608 -2.97 2.44 -17.14
CA ASN A 608 -3.74 1.20 -17.20
C ASN A 608 -2.94 0.09 -17.90
N LEU A 609 -3.00 -1.09 -17.33
CA LEU A 609 -2.38 -2.32 -17.80
C LEU A 609 -3.49 -3.32 -18.18
N ALA A 610 -3.15 -4.32 -18.99
CA ALA A 610 -4.09 -5.34 -19.46
C ALA A 610 -3.60 -6.72 -19.04
N TYR A 611 -4.47 -7.52 -18.42
CA TYR A 611 -4.20 -8.93 -18.18
C TYR A 611 -4.18 -9.71 -19.50
N ASP A 612 -3.25 -10.67 -19.61
CA ASP A 612 -3.12 -11.56 -20.77
C ASP A 612 -3.30 -13.02 -20.34
N ARG A 613 -4.45 -13.60 -20.69
CA ARG A 613 -4.82 -14.98 -20.38
C ARG A 613 -3.86 -16.02 -20.96
N ARG A 614 -3.04 -15.66 -21.95
CA ARG A 614 -2.03 -16.56 -22.52
C ARG A 614 -0.84 -16.79 -21.58
N GLY A 615 -0.72 -16.01 -20.51
CA GLY A 615 0.37 -16.10 -19.54
C GLY A 615 1.70 -15.56 -20.07
N LEU A 616 2.76 -15.78 -19.29
CA LEU A 616 4.10 -15.33 -19.67
C LEU A 616 4.62 -16.11 -20.88
N PRO A 617 5.28 -15.46 -21.86
CA PRO A 617 5.87 -16.16 -23.00
C PRO A 617 6.94 -17.18 -22.55
N ALA A 618 7.02 -18.33 -23.21
CA ALA A 618 8.00 -19.39 -22.89
C ALA A 618 9.46 -18.91 -22.84
N ALA A 619 9.84 -17.95 -23.71
CA ALA A 619 11.17 -17.36 -23.68
C ALA A 619 11.46 -16.56 -22.40
N VAL A 620 10.43 -16.00 -21.75
CA VAL A 620 10.56 -15.31 -20.46
C VAL A 620 10.79 -16.33 -19.36
N THR A 621 9.98 -17.38 -19.27
CA THR A 621 10.11 -18.41 -18.23
C THR A 621 11.35 -19.28 -18.42
N ALA A 622 11.83 -19.48 -19.64
CA ALA A 622 13.14 -20.12 -19.88
C ALA A 622 14.30 -19.27 -19.36
N LYS A 623 14.24 -17.94 -19.52
CA LYS A 623 15.26 -17.01 -18.99
C LYS A 623 15.12 -16.78 -17.48
N TYR A 624 13.89 -16.79 -16.97
CA TYR A 624 13.55 -16.54 -15.56
C TYR A 624 12.62 -17.65 -15.03
N PRO A 625 13.14 -18.86 -14.73
CA PRO A 625 12.32 -20.02 -14.36
C PRO A 625 11.47 -19.83 -13.11
N HIS A 626 11.95 -19.03 -12.16
CA HIS A 626 11.23 -18.68 -10.93
C HIS A 626 9.95 -17.87 -11.17
N LEU A 627 9.74 -17.33 -12.38
CA LEU A 627 8.50 -16.65 -12.78
C LEU A 627 7.46 -17.60 -13.38
N SER A 628 7.72 -18.90 -13.42
CA SER A 628 6.72 -19.87 -13.88
C SER A 628 5.46 -19.79 -13.01
N GLY A 629 4.28 -19.81 -13.64
CA GLY A 629 2.99 -19.65 -12.96
C GLY A 629 2.57 -18.20 -12.67
N TYR A 630 3.41 -17.20 -12.95
CA TYR A 630 3.02 -15.79 -12.83
C TYR A 630 2.07 -15.37 -13.94
N LEU A 631 1.19 -14.41 -13.64
CA LEU A 631 0.29 -13.77 -14.59
C LEU A 631 1.06 -12.79 -15.49
N ALA A 632 0.67 -12.71 -16.75
CA ALA A 632 1.18 -11.72 -17.70
C ALA A 632 0.33 -10.46 -17.69
N ILE A 633 0.95 -9.33 -17.37
CA ILE A 633 0.31 -8.02 -17.33
C ILE A 633 0.97 -7.09 -18.36
N ASN A 634 0.24 -6.74 -19.41
CA ASN A 634 0.75 -6.02 -20.57
C ASN A 634 0.56 -4.51 -20.47
N PHE A 635 1.50 -3.77 -21.05
CA PHE A 635 1.37 -2.34 -21.27
C PHE A 635 0.72 -2.04 -22.62
N ARG A 636 -0.17 -1.04 -22.66
CA ARG A 636 -0.56 -0.40 -23.92
C ARG A 636 0.70 0.09 -24.67
N THR A 637 0.73 -0.06 -26.00
CA THR A 637 1.89 0.23 -26.86
C THR A 637 2.45 1.65 -26.66
N SER A 638 1.59 2.64 -26.38
CA SER A 638 2.02 4.01 -26.09
C SER A 638 2.86 4.15 -24.82
N SER A 639 2.58 3.32 -23.81
CA SER A 639 3.24 3.36 -22.49
C SER A 639 4.62 2.70 -22.53
N GLN A 640 4.82 1.72 -23.43
CA GLN A 640 6.11 1.03 -23.59
C GLN A 640 7.26 1.99 -23.91
N ARG A 641 6.98 3.03 -24.71
CA ARG A 641 7.95 4.08 -25.06
C ARG A 641 8.40 4.93 -23.86
N LEU A 642 7.68 4.87 -22.75
CA LEU A 642 7.97 5.63 -21.54
C LEU A 642 8.88 4.88 -20.58
N ALA A 643 9.19 3.60 -20.81
CA ALA A 643 9.92 2.74 -19.88
C ALA A 643 11.21 3.40 -19.35
N LYS A 644 12.08 3.91 -20.24
CA LYS A 644 13.34 4.58 -19.85
C LYS A 644 13.15 5.80 -18.94
N ARG A 645 12.00 6.48 -19.05
CA ARG A 645 11.65 7.64 -18.22
C ARG A 645 11.07 7.21 -16.87
N LEU A 646 10.23 6.17 -16.88
CA LEU A 646 9.56 5.64 -15.70
C LEU A 646 10.55 4.98 -14.72
N LEU A 647 11.57 4.28 -15.24
CA LEU A 647 12.64 3.65 -14.46
C LEU A 647 13.55 4.62 -13.66
N LYS A 648 13.26 5.92 -13.66
CA LYS A 648 14.03 6.96 -12.95
C LYS A 648 13.36 7.46 -11.67
N GLY A 649 12.33 6.76 -11.19
CA GLY A 649 11.57 7.11 -10.00
C GLY A 649 10.95 5.88 -9.36
N GLN A 650 10.06 6.11 -8.39
CA GLN A 650 9.29 5.05 -7.74
C GLN A 650 8.26 4.47 -8.70
N LEU A 651 8.13 3.15 -8.67
CA LEU A 651 7.16 2.38 -9.46
C LEU A 651 6.41 1.43 -8.54
N ALA A 652 5.11 1.34 -8.71
CA ALA A 652 4.26 0.36 -8.05
C ALA A 652 3.21 -0.17 -9.02
N VAL A 653 2.82 -1.43 -8.89
CA VAL A 653 1.66 -1.99 -9.57
C VAL A 653 0.54 -2.14 -8.55
N GLY A 654 -0.63 -1.62 -8.86
CA GLY A 654 -1.84 -1.80 -8.07
C GLY A 654 -2.83 -2.74 -8.77
N LEU A 655 -3.44 -3.60 -7.96
CA LEU A 655 -4.53 -4.50 -8.31
C LEU A 655 -5.83 -3.95 -7.72
N TYR A 656 -6.85 -3.82 -8.55
CA TYR A 656 -8.09 -3.15 -8.20
C TYR A 656 -9.32 -4.01 -8.57
N THR A 657 -10.41 -3.84 -7.84
CA THR A 657 -11.73 -4.38 -8.19
C THR A 657 -12.27 -3.73 -9.47
N ASP A 658 -13.35 -4.28 -10.01
CA ASP A 658 -14.16 -3.67 -11.07
C ASP A 658 -14.76 -2.32 -10.67
N GLN A 659 -14.97 -2.08 -9.37
CA GLN A 659 -15.35 -0.76 -8.82
C GLN A 659 -14.16 0.18 -8.56
N HIS A 660 -12.98 -0.15 -9.08
CA HIS A 660 -11.76 0.63 -8.94
C HIS A 660 -11.21 0.80 -7.52
N ARG A 661 -11.60 -0.07 -6.58
CA ARG A 661 -11.04 -0.10 -5.22
C ARG A 661 -9.78 -0.95 -5.19
N ILE A 662 -8.73 -0.50 -4.52
CA ILE A 662 -7.50 -1.26 -4.39
C ILE A 662 -7.71 -2.53 -3.55
N ILE A 663 -7.14 -3.64 -4.03
CA ILE A 663 -7.11 -4.96 -3.39
C ILE A 663 -5.70 -5.21 -2.82
N ASP A 664 -4.69 -5.04 -3.68
CA ASP A 664 -3.27 -5.18 -3.37
C ASP A 664 -2.47 -4.15 -4.19
N GLY A 665 -1.24 -3.90 -3.78
CA GLY A 665 -0.32 -2.98 -4.40
C GLY A 665 1.11 -3.26 -3.93
N THR A 666 2.06 -3.22 -4.85
CA THR A 666 3.46 -3.52 -4.52
C THR A 666 4.43 -2.77 -5.41
N GLY A 667 5.65 -2.56 -4.94
CA GLY A 667 6.77 -2.09 -5.73
C GLY A 667 7.13 -3.04 -6.88
N VAL A 668 8.05 -2.62 -7.74
CA VAL A 668 8.39 -3.34 -8.97
C VAL A 668 9.87 -3.68 -9.02
N GLN A 669 10.20 -4.95 -9.24
CA GLN A 669 11.56 -5.38 -9.53
C GLN A 669 11.90 -5.11 -11.00
N ILE A 670 13.01 -4.41 -11.25
CA ILE A 670 13.31 -3.82 -12.57
C ILE A 670 14.53 -4.40 -13.27
N ALA A 671 15.30 -5.30 -12.65
CA ALA A 671 16.52 -5.83 -13.26
C ALA A 671 16.28 -6.46 -14.65
N PRO A 672 15.23 -7.28 -14.88
CA PRO A 672 14.96 -7.84 -16.21
C PRO A 672 14.70 -6.80 -17.30
N VAL A 673 13.90 -5.76 -17.02
CA VAL A 673 13.63 -4.69 -18.00
C VAL A 673 14.87 -3.81 -18.25
N LEU A 674 15.74 -3.64 -17.25
CA LEU A 674 17.04 -2.97 -17.44
C LEU A 674 17.90 -3.75 -18.43
N ASP A 675 18.02 -5.07 -18.30
CA ASP A 675 18.74 -5.91 -19.27
C ASP A 675 18.12 -5.82 -20.66
N SER A 676 16.79 -5.91 -20.75
CA SER A 676 16.06 -5.81 -22.02
C SER A 676 16.33 -4.48 -22.74
N LEU A 677 16.42 -3.37 -22.01
CA LEU A 677 16.62 -2.03 -22.56
C LEU A 677 18.08 -1.66 -22.79
N TYR A 678 18.98 -2.17 -21.95
CA TYR A 678 20.35 -1.67 -21.80
C TYR A 678 21.42 -2.76 -21.90
N GLY A 679 21.09 -4.03 -22.16
CA GLY A 679 22.07 -5.13 -22.18
C GLY A 679 23.28 -4.93 -23.10
N LYS A 680 23.15 -4.13 -24.18
CA LYS A 680 24.28 -3.75 -25.05
C LYS A 680 25.37 -2.94 -24.32
N ALA A 681 25.06 -2.37 -23.16
CA ALA A 681 25.98 -1.62 -22.32
C ALA A 681 27.13 -2.50 -21.77
N ALA A 682 26.96 -3.81 -21.67
CA ALA A 682 28.00 -4.74 -21.22
C ALA A 682 29.28 -4.71 -22.07
N THR A 683 29.19 -4.25 -23.33
CA THR A 683 30.32 -4.16 -24.26
C THR A 683 31.13 -2.86 -24.14
N LYS A 684 30.78 -1.97 -23.21
CA LYS A 684 31.45 -0.68 -23.03
C LYS A 684 32.59 -0.78 -22.02
N SER A 685 33.60 0.07 -22.18
CA SER A 685 34.60 0.31 -21.14
C SER A 685 34.06 1.32 -20.11
N TYR A 686 34.19 0.98 -18.83
CA TYR A 686 33.79 1.76 -17.67
C TYR A 686 35.02 2.19 -16.85
N GLY A 687 34.80 3.00 -15.82
CA GLY A 687 35.88 3.60 -15.06
C GLY A 687 36.57 4.74 -15.81
N VAL A 688 37.83 4.99 -15.44
CA VAL A 688 38.68 5.98 -16.12
C VAL A 688 39.46 5.32 -17.25
N THR A 689 39.23 5.78 -18.47
CA THR A 689 39.99 5.36 -19.66
C THR A 689 40.88 6.50 -20.17
N TRP A 690 42.08 6.15 -20.62
CA TRP A 690 43.12 7.12 -21.01
C TRP A 690 43.22 7.19 -22.54
N ARG A 691 42.84 8.33 -23.15
CA ARG A 691 42.99 8.54 -24.60
C ARG A 691 44.23 9.38 -24.95
N PRO A 692 44.92 9.12 -26.07
CA PRO A 692 45.94 10.02 -26.63
C PRO A 692 45.36 11.43 -26.87
N SER A 693 46.17 12.47 -26.69
CA SER A 693 45.69 13.86 -26.74
C SER A 693 45.53 14.45 -28.14
N THR A 694 45.59 13.64 -29.22
CA THR A 694 45.52 14.11 -30.61
C THR A 694 44.42 13.40 -31.41
N GLY A 695 43.52 14.19 -32.01
CA GLY A 695 42.78 13.85 -33.24
C GLY A 695 41.46 13.06 -33.11
N SER A 696 40.40 13.57 -33.74
CA SER A 696 39.15 12.87 -34.01
C SER A 696 39.37 11.66 -34.93
N GLY A 697 38.93 10.48 -34.51
CA GLY A 697 38.88 9.29 -35.34
C GLY A 697 37.99 8.22 -34.71
N SER A 698 36.94 7.84 -35.43
CA SER A 698 36.06 6.71 -35.12
C SER A 698 36.81 5.38 -35.25
N GLY A 699 36.49 4.41 -34.38
CA GLY A 699 36.71 2.99 -34.63
C GLY A 699 38.16 2.53 -34.53
N GLY A 700 38.52 1.87 -33.43
CA GLY A 700 39.79 1.16 -33.34
C GLY A 700 39.91 0.41 -32.03
N ASN A 701 39.73 -0.92 -32.09
CA ASN A 701 40.29 -1.83 -31.09
C ASN A 701 41.81 -1.70 -31.19
N GLY A 702 42.44 -1.09 -30.19
CA GLY A 702 43.87 -0.79 -30.23
C GLY A 702 44.51 -0.97 -28.86
N SER A 703 45.04 -2.17 -28.64
CA SER A 703 46.14 -2.42 -27.71
C SER A 703 47.32 -1.52 -28.12
N GLY A 704 47.53 -0.43 -27.38
CA GLY A 704 48.53 0.59 -27.69
C GLY A 704 49.29 1.03 -26.44
N ILE A 705 50.22 0.18 -26.00
CA ILE A 705 51.17 0.46 -24.91
C ILE A 705 52.31 1.30 -25.49
N GLY A 706 52.28 2.62 -25.29
CA GLY A 706 53.38 3.51 -25.65
C GLY A 706 52.96 4.97 -25.74
N GLY A 707 53.43 5.81 -24.81
CA GLY A 707 53.32 7.26 -24.92
C GLY A 707 53.03 7.93 -23.57
N THR A 708 54.02 8.65 -23.05
CA THR A 708 54.05 9.42 -21.80
C THR A 708 53.47 10.86 -21.94
N GLY A 709 52.80 11.18 -23.05
CA GLY A 709 52.13 12.47 -23.23
C GLY A 709 50.87 12.62 -22.38
N SER A 710 50.47 13.86 -22.05
CA SER A 710 49.33 14.18 -21.18
C SER A 710 47.98 13.67 -21.73
N ARG A 711 47.64 12.40 -21.44
CA ARG A 711 46.36 11.80 -21.81
C ARG A 711 45.26 12.34 -20.90
N ARG A 712 44.19 12.89 -21.47
CA ARG A 712 43.00 13.32 -20.70
C ARG A 712 42.13 12.09 -20.41
N GLY A 713 41.82 11.86 -19.13
CA GLY A 713 40.94 10.78 -18.71
C GLY A 713 39.49 11.00 -19.18
N VAL A 714 38.86 9.95 -19.71
CA VAL A 714 37.41 9.88 -19.93
C VAL A 714 36.84 8.96 -18.87
N ILE A 715 35.82 9.44 -18.14
CA ILE A 715 35.16 8.66 -17.09
C ILE A 715 33.80 8.17 -17.58
N ARG A 716 33.45 6.92 -17.26
CA ARG A 716 32.12 6.35 -17.54
C ARG A 716 31.64 5.45 -16.40
N VAL A 717 30.37 5.58 -16.02
CA VAL A 717 29.68 4.71 -15.07
C VAL A 717 28.32 4.25 -15.63
N TRP A 718 27.89 3.03 -15.32
CA TRP A 718 26.55 2.56 -15.69
C TRP A 718 25.55 2.91 -14.58
N ALA A 719 24.55 3.74 -14.89
CA ALA A 719 23.55 4.19 -13.91
C ALA A 719 22.23 4.53 -14.62
N PRO A 720 21.54 3.55 -15.22
CA PRO A 720 20.38 3.79 -16.11
C PRO A 720 19.16 4.38 -15.39
N THR A 721 19.02 4.12 -14.09
CA THR A 721 17.94 4.61 -13.22
C THR A 721 18.23 5.99 -12.64
N ALA A 722 19.47 6.48 -12.75
CA ALA A 722 19.84 7.78 -12.21
C ALA A 722 19.09 8.93 -12.91
N GLN A 723 18.70 9.90 -12.09
CA GLN A 723 18.14 11.17 -12.56
C GLN A 723 19.24 12.12 -13.02
N SER A 724 20.36 12.14 -12.31
CA SER A 724 21.57 12.88 -12.68
C SER A 724 22.81 12.23 -12.09
N VAL A 725 23.94 12.35 -12.80
CA VAL A 725 25.25 11.92 -12.32
C VAL A 725 26.24 13.07 -12.50
N ALA A 726 27.02 13.35 -11.46
CA ALA A 726 28.20 14.20 -11.53
C ALA A 726 29.42 13.43 -11.02
N VAL A 727 30.62 13.88 -11.39
CA VAL A 727 31.87 13.44 -10.78
C VAL A 727 32.46 14.58 -9.96
N LEU A 728 32.86 14.27 -8.74
CA LEU A 728 33.58 15.14 -7.82
C LEU A 728 35.06 14.78 -7.91
N THR A 729 35.94 15.74 -8.19
CA THR A 729 37.38 15.47 -8.37
C THR A 729 38.25 16.34 -7.48
N TRP A 730 39.30 15.75 -6.91
CA TRP A 730 40.36 16.42 -6.17
C TRP A 730 41.73 16.14 -6.81
N PRO A 731 42.66 17.11 -6.81
CA PRO A 731 44.01 16.88 -7.30
C PRO A 731 44.75 15.84 -6.42
N ALA A 732 45.77 15.19 -6.99
CA ALA A 732 46.52 14.12 -6.32
C ALA A 732 47.14 14.53 -4.97
N GLY A 733 47.56 15.80 -4.85
CA GLY A 733 48.15 16.36 -3.63
C GLY A 733 47.15 16.95 -2.63
N ALA A 734 45.83 16.79 -2.84
CA ALA A 734 44.85 17.21 -1.84
C ALA A 734 45.05 16.43 -0.51
N ALA A 735 44.65 17.00 0.62
CA ALA A 735 44.58 16.24 1.86
C ALA A 735 43.63 15.04 1.71
N ALA A 736 43.94 13.91 2.36
CA ALA A 736 43.06 12.73 2.33
C ALA A 736 41.65 13.09 2.82
N ALA A 737 41.56 13.83 3.93
CA ALA A 737 40.33 14.36 4.53
C ALA A 737 39.78 15.64 3.86
N ALA A 738 40.24 16.04 2.66
CA ALA A 738 39.76 17.26 2.01
C ALA A 738 38.22 17.25 1.88
N PRO A 739 37.48 18.29 2.31
CA PRO A 739 36.02 18.26 2.29
C PRO A 739 35.45 18.28 0.87
N VAL A 740 34.19 17.83 0.73
CA VAL A 740 33.49 17.82 -0.56
C VAL A 740 33.31 19.21 -1.16
N ALA A 741 33.21 20.25 -0.34
CA ALA A 741 33.14 21.64 -0.81
C ALA A 741 34.36 22.08 -1.65
N GLN A 742 35.52 21.42 -1.48
CA GLN A 742 36.73 21.69 -2.27
C GLN A 742 36.79 20.87 -3.57
N ALA A 743 35.86 19.94 -3.78
CA ALA A 743 35.84 19.10 -4.97
C ALA A 743 35.39 19.92 -6.18
N ARG A 744 36.07 19.72 -7.33
CA ARG A 744 35.54 20.22 -8.59
C ARG A 744 34.42 19.30 -9.08
N ARG A 745 33.19 19.80 -9.08
CA ARG A 745 32.00 19.10 -9.58
C ARG A 745 31.89 19.22 -11.11
N THR A 746 31.74 18.09 -11.80
CA THR A 746 31.53 18.04 -13.26
C THR A 746 30.31 17.17 -13.58
N PRO A 747 29.21 17.72 -14.11
CA PRO A 747 28.07 16.92 -14.58
C PRO A 747 28.48 15.95 -15.70
N LEU A 748 27.95 14.74 -15.68
CA LEU A 748 28.13 13.74 -16.73
C LEU A 748 26.92 13.73 -17.67
N SER A 749 27.12 13.26 -18.91
CA SER A 749 26.06 13.13 -19.91
C SER A 749 25.55 11.69 -19.98
N ALA A 750 24.23 11.52 -19.96
CA ALA A 750 23.57 10.22 -20.13
C ALA A 750 23.60 9.74 -21.59
N HIS A 751 23.76 8.44 -21.79
CA HIS A 751 23.78 7.78 -23.10
C HIS A 751 22.61 6.84 -23.29
N ARG A 752 22.37 6.43 -24.55
CA ARG A 752 21.25 5.54 -24.93
C ARG A 752 21.34 4.15 -24.30
N ASP A 753 22.54 3.72 -23.94
CA ASP A 753 22.87 2.44 -23.29
C ASP A 753 22.75 2.51 -21.76
N GLY A 754 22.33 3.64 -21.18
CA GLY A 754 22.17 3.77 -19.72
C GLY A 754 23.45 4.17 -18.99
N SER A 755 24.58 4.28 -19.70
CA SER A 755 25.82 4.80 -19.12
C SER A 755 25.82 6.33 -19.05
N TRP A 756 26.62 6.87 -18.14
CA TRP A 756 26.92 8.29 -18.00
C TRP A 756 28.41 8.50 -18.21
N SER A 757 28.81 9.48 -19.02
CA SER A 757 30.22 9.76 -19.24
C SER A 757 30.55 11.24 -19.33
N GLY A 758 31.82 11.57 -19.10
CA GLY A 758 32.31 12.93 -19.25
C GLY A 758 33.82 12.99 -19.40
N ARG A 759 34.33 14.21 -19.58
CA ARG A 759 35.76 14.51 -19.71
C ARG A 759 36.18 15.53 -18.64
N PRO A 760 36.09 15.17 -17.34
CA PRO A 760 36.58 16.03 -16.26
C PRO A 760 38.09 16.24 -16.38
N ARG A 761 38.64 17.20 -15.62
CA ARG A 761 40.10 17.43 -15.53
C ARG A 761 40.80 16.32 -14.71
N ILE A 762 40.73 15.08 -15.18
CA ILE A 762 41.39 13.92 -14.57
C ILE A 762 42.79 13.75 -15.14
N ARG A 763 43.76 13.58 -14.23
CA ARG A 763 45.13 13.13 -14.48
C ARG A 763 45.40 11.91 -13.60
N SER A 764 46.50 11.19 -13.87
CA SER A 764 46.89 10.08 -12.99
C SER A 764 47.08 10.61 -11.55
N GLY A 765 46.51 9.92 -10.57
CA GLY A 765 46.49 10.32 -9.16
C GLY A 765 45.31 11.22 -8.77
N THR A 766 44.47 11.69 -9.70
CA THR A 766 43.24 12.42 -9.35
C THR A 766 42.32 11.53 -8.52
N ARG A 767 41.88 12.03 -7.36
CA ARG A 767 40.90 11.35 -6.50
C ARG A 767 39.49 11.75 -6.91
N TYR A 768 38.53 10.84 -6.84
CA TYR A 768 37.17 11.14 -7.26
C TYR A 768 36.11 10.28 -6.58
N LEU A 769 34.88 10.80 -6.63
CA LEU A 769 33.64 10.11 -6.29
C LEU A 769 32.60 10.44 -7.36
N PHE A 770 31.68 9.53 -7.62
CA PHE A 770 30.43 9.87 -8.31
C PHE A 770 29.43 10.43 -7.30
N GLU A 771 28.73 11.48 -7.71
CA GLU A 771 27.55 11.98 -7.02
C GLU A 771 26.33 11.63 -7.89
N VAL A 772 25.51 10.70 -7.39
CA VAL A 772 24.42 10.07 -8.14
C VAL A 772 23.09 10.42 -7.47
N LYS A 773 22.21 11.11 -8.20
CA LYS A 773 20.82 11.32 -7.78
C LYS A 773 19.94 10.21 -8.32
N VAL A 774 19.38 9.37 -7.47
CA VAL A 774 18.64 8.15 -7.86
C VAL A 774 17.55 7.84 -6.84
N TYR A 775 16.47 7.18 -7.30
CA TYR A 775 15.45 6.64 -6.39
C TYR A 775 15.98 5.37 -5.71
N GLN A 776 15.92 5.32 -4.39
CA GLN A 776 16.37 4.19 -3.58
C GLN A 776 15.16 3.42 -3.05
N PRO A 777 14.94 2.16 -3.48
CA PRO A 777 13.79 1.38 -3.03
C PRO A 777 13.74 1.15 -1.51
N ALA A 778 14.91 0.96 -0.86
CA ALA A 778 14.99 0.67 0.57
C ALA A 778 14.48 1.82 1.47
N THR A 779 14.70 3.07 1.06
CA THR A 779 14.26 4.26 1.80
C THR A 779 13.04 4.92 1.18
N GLN A 780 12.60 4.42 0.01
CA GLN A 780 11.53 4.98 -0.82
C GLN A 780 11.67 6.46 -1.18
N GLN A 781 12.91 6.96 -1.22
CA GLN A 781 13.21 8.37 -1.49
C GLN A 781 14.15 8.54 -2.68
N VAL A 782 14.11 9.73 -3.28
CA VAL A 782 15.15 10.14 -4.23
C VAL A 782 16.31 10.75 -3.46
N GLU A 783 17.41 10.05 -3.43
CA GLU A 783 18.60 10.41 -2.67
C GLU A 783 19.73 10.88 -3.59
N THR A 784 20.69 11.59 -3.00
CA THR A 784 21.96 11.91 -3.65
C THR A 784 23.08 11.20 -2.91
N SER A 785 23.54 10.07 -3.47
CA SER A 785 24.60 9.27 -2.89
C SER A 785 25.95 9.67 -3.48
N ARG A 786 26.99 9.66 -2.64
CA ARG A 786 28.38 9.81 -3.08
C ARG A 786 29.04 8.45 -2.99
N VAL A 787 29.46 7.92 -4.12
CA VAL A 787 29.94 6.55 -4.25
C VAL A 787 31.28 6.52 -4.97
N THR A 788 32.13 5.59 -4.56
CA THR A 788 33.31 5.19 -5.32
C THR A 788 32.91 4.56 -6.65
N ASP A 789 33.86 4.49 -7.57
CA ASP A 789 33.70 3.81 -8.84
C ASP A 789 33.72 2.28 -8.63
N PRO A 790 32.68 1.52 -9.06
CA PRO A 790 32.75 0.06 -9.10
C PRO A 790 33.91 -0.46 -9.96
N TYR A 791 34.44 0.39 -10.85
CA TYR A 791 35.58 0.13 -11.71
C TYR A 791 36.88 0.79 -11.21
N SER A 792 36.97 1.04 -9.90
CA SER A 792 38.21 1.52 -9.27
C SER A 792 39.34 0.52 -9.46
N VAL A 793 40.53 1.04 -9.78
CA VAL A 793 41.78 0.26 -9.89
C VAL A 793 42.82 0.68 -8.84
N ALA A 794 42.47 1.68 -8.03
CA ALA A 794 43.25 2.22 -6.94
C ALA A 794 42.32 3.07 -6.07
N LEU A 795 42.57 3.07 -4.77
CA LEU A 795 41.74 3.71 -3.76
C LEU A 795 42.62 4.54 -2.79
N THR A 796 42.00 5.43 -2.04
CA THR A 796 42.63 6.04 -0.85
C THR A 796 42.31 5.21 0.38
N LEU A 797 43.11 5.36 1.44
CA LEU A 797 42.92 4.68 2.74
C LEU A 797 41.43 4.51 3.12
N ASN A 798 41.09 3.29 3.52
CA ASN A 798 39.74 2.77 3.83
C ASN A 798 38.74 2.98 2.69
N SER A 799 39.22 2.85 1.46
CA SER A 799 38.39 2.95 0.26
C SER A 799 37.47 4.16 0.18
N THR A 800 37.88 5.27 0.80
CA THR A 800 37.03 6.46 0.95
C THR A 800 36.87 7.25 -0.36
N ARG A 801 37.77 7.04 -1.34
CA ARG A 801 37.73 7.63 -2.69
C ARG A 801 38.44 6.76 -3.71
N SER A 802 37.90 6.74 -4.92
CA SER A 802 38.57 6.18 -6.09
C SER A 802 39.74 7.06 -6.52
N VAL A 803 40.81 6.43 -7.01
CA VAL A 803 42.00 7.12 -7.54
C VAL A 803 42.17 6.76 -9.02
N ALA A 804 42.19 7.78 -9.88
CA ALA A 804 42.38 7.59 -11.30
C ALA A 804 43.84 7.24 -11.58
N ILE A 805 44.15 5.97 -11.81
CA ILE A 805 45.50 5.51 -12.15
C ILE A 805 45.55 5.03 -13.61
N ASN A 806 46.64 5.37 -14.30
CA ASN A 806 46.96 4.74 -15.56
C ASN A 806 47.84 3.52 -15.30
N LEU A 807 47.23 2.33 -15.27
CA LEU A 807 47.97 1.07 -15.06
C LEU A 807 49.05 0.80 -16.13
N ALA A 808 48.99 1.47 -17.29
CA ALA A 808 50.03 1.40 -18.31
C ALA A 808 51.28 2.28 -18.00
N ASP A 809 51.27 3.05 -16.91
CA ASP A 809 52.42 3.86 -16.49
C ASP A 809 53.53 2.96 -15.94
N LYS A 810 54.72 3.07 -16.53
CA LYS A 810 55.90 2.27 -16.16
C LYS A 810 56.32 2.46 -14.70
N ARG A 811 55.93 3.55 -14.05
CA ARG A 811 56.19 3.81 -12.62
C ARG A 811 55.49 2.81 -11.70
N PHE A 812 54.36 2.24 -12.11
CA PHE A 812 53.61 1.24 -11.34
C PHE A 812 53.93 -0.20 -11.77
N MET A 813 54.93 -0.39 -12.64
CA MET A 813 55.34 -1.70 -13.13
C MET A 813 56.78 -1.99 -12.71
N PRO A 814 57.03 -2.87 -11.73
CA PRO A 814 58.40 -3.31 -11.40
C PRO A 814 59.14 -3.83 -12.64
N ARG A 815 60.47 -3.68 -12.67
CA ARG A 815 61.28 -4.13 -13.83
C ARG A 815 61.10 -5.62 -14.13
N VAL A 816 60.98 -6.44 -13.08
CA VAL A 816 60.74 -7.89 -13.20
C VAL A 816 59.41 -8.19 -13.87
N TRP A 817 58.32 -7.51 -13.47
CA TRP A 817 57.00 -7.63 -14.08
C TRP A 817 57.03 -7.38 -15.59
N ARG A 818 57.78 -6.38 -16.04
CA ARG A 818 57.87 -6.04 -17.48
C ARG A 818 58.70 -7.02 -18.31
N LYS A 819 59.52 -7.86 -17.68
CA LYS A 819 60.52 -8.69 -18.37
C LYS A 819 60.30 -10.19 -18.20
N SER A 820 59.60 -10.60 -17.14
CA SER A 820 59.33 -12.01 -16.85
C SER A 820 58.03 -12.46 -17.52
N ALA A 821 58.07 -13.61 -18.20
CA ALA A 821 56.84 -14.30 -18.59
C ALA A 821 56.22 -14.96 -17.35
N SER A 822 54.89 -15.02 -17.31
CA SER A 822 54.20 -15.81 -16.29
C SER A 822 54.56 -17.29 -16.49
N PRO A 823 54.86 -18.06 -15.43
CA PRO A 823 55.06 -19.50 -15.54
C PRO A 823 53.84 -20.15 -16.22
N LYS A 824 54.10 -21.10 -17.13
CA LYS A 824 53.05 -21.86 -17.82
C LYS A 824 53.15 -23.32 -17.39
N LEU A 825 52.01 -23.90 -17.02
CA LEU A 825 51.87 -25.34 -16.87
C LEU A 825 51.74 -25.99 -18.25
N SER A 826 52.25 -27.21 -18.41
CA SER A 826 52.11 -27.97 -19.66
C SER A 826 50.66 -28.42 -19.84
N GLN A 827 50.03 -28.88 -18.76
CA GLN A 827 48.62 -29.21 -18.67
C GLN A 827 47.99 -28.56 -17.43
N ALA A 828 46.70 -28.26 -17.47
CA ALA A 828 46.01 -27.70 -16.31
C ALA A 828 46.03 -28.64 -15.09
N VAL A 829 46.06 -29.96 -15.31
CA VAL A 829 46.13 -31.00 -14.26
C VAL A 829 47.48 -31.03 -13.54
N ASP A 830 48.53 -30.41 -14.09
CA ASP A 830 49.84 -30.34 -13.45
C ASP A 830 49.86 -29.36 -12.26
N SER A 831 48.76 -28.64 -12.02
CA SER A 831 48.66 -27.64 -10.96
C SER A 831 48.73 -28.28 -9.58
N THR A 832 49.69 -27.84 -8.77
CA THR A 832 49.80 -28.16 -7.34
C THR A 832 49.70 -26.84 -6.57
N ILE A 833 48.65 -26.73 -5.75
CA ILE A 833 48.20 -25.45 -5.18
C ILE A 833 48.53 -25.40 -3.69
N TYR A 834 49.14 -24.30 -3.26
CA TYR A 834 49.35 -23.94 -1.87
C TYR A 834 48.54 -22.71 -1.52
N GLU A 835 47.51 -22.89 -0.69
CA GLU A 835 46.68 -21.80 -0.19
C GLU A 835 47.41 -21.05 0.91
N LEU A 836 47.46 -19.72 0.80
CA LEU A 836 48.26 -18.86 1.67
C LEU A 836 47.60 -17.50 1.88
N HIS A 837 47.60 -17.03 3.12
CA HIS A 837 47.19 -15.67 3.46
C HIS A 837 48.40 -14.73 3.56
N VAL A 838 48.26 -13.48 3.08
CA VAL A 838 49.35 -12.49 3.02
C VAL A 838 49.88 -12.16 4.43
N ARG A 839 48.98 -12.03 5.41
CA ARG A 839 49.39 -11.75 6.79
C ARG A 839 50.11 -12.93 7.42
N ASP A 840 49.51 -14.11 7.33
CA ASP A 840 49.99 -15.35 7.95
C ASP A 840 51.38 -15.71 7.47
N PHE A 841 51.66 -15.45 6.18
CA PHE A 841 52.95 -15.69 5.57
C PHE A 841 54.14 -15.07 6.32
N SER A 842 53.93 -13.91 6.96
CA SER A 842 55.06 -13.10 7.43
C SER A 842 54.90 -12.38 8.76
N ILE A 843 53.70 -12.32 9.35
CA ILE A 843 53.46 -11.51 10.55
C ILE A 843 54.37 -11.90 11.73
N ASN A 844 54.64 -13.21 11.88
CA ASN A 844 55.49 -13.77 12.94
C ASN A 844 56.91 -14.14 12.46
N ASP A 845 57.25 -13.98 11.17
CA ASP A 845 58.61 -14.29 10.68
C ASP A 845 59.56 -13.16 11.02
N THR A 846 60.34 -13.33 12.10
CA THR A 846 61.28 -12.31 12.58
C THR A 846 62.42 -12.02 11.61
N SER A 847 62.66 -12.90 10.63
CA SER A 847 63.65 -12.66 9.56
C SER A 847 63.16 -11.65 8.49
N VAL A 848 61.84 -11.36 8.46
CA VAL A 848 61.25 -10.30 7.64
C VAL A 848 61.44 -8.95 8.35
N PRO A 849 61.86 -7.87 7.66
CA PRO A 849 61.89 -6.52 8.20
C PRO A 849 60.54 -6.15 8.84
N LYS A 850 60.55 -5.55 10.04
CA LYS A 850 59.32 -5.22 10.80
C LYS A 850 58.28 -4.46 9.95
N ALA A 851 58.73 -3.54 9.10
CA ALA A 851 57.86 -2.73 8.23
C ALA A 851 57.21 -3.50 7.07
N HIS A 852 57.68 -4.70 6.74
CA HIS A 852 57.13 -5.52 5.65
C HIS A 852 56.24 -6.66 6.16
N ARG A 853 56.30 -6.99 7.45
CA ARG A 853 55.53 -8.09 8.04
C ARG A 853 54.03 -7.88 7.85
N GLY A 854 53.38 -8.91 7.36
CA GLY A 854 51.96 -8.94 7.09
C GLY A 854 51.53 -8.30 5.77
N SER A 855 52.46 -7.82 4.93
CA SER A 855 52.18 -7.10 3.68
C SER A 855 52.72 -7.81 2.44
N TYR A 856 52.32 -7.35 1.25
CA TYR A 856 52.84 -7.84 -0.03
C TYR A 856 54.36 -7.75 -0.17
N LEU A 857 55.01 -6.79 0.51
CA LEU A 857 56.46 -6.60 0.43
C LEU A 857 57.26 -7.76 1.04
N ALA A 858 56.67 -8.53 1.96
CA ALA A 858 57.33 -9.70 2.54
C ALA A 858 57.71 -10.76 1.50
N PHE A 859 56.94 -10.88 0.41
CA PHE A 859 57.26 -11.79 -0.71
C PHE A 859 58.48 -11.34 -1.53
N ASN A 860 58.86 -10.06 -1.43
CA ASN A 860 60.04 -9.53 -2.10
C ASN A 860 61.35 -9.79 -1.31
N ASP A 861 61.26 -9.99 0.00
CA ASP A 861 62.42 -10.17 0.88
C ASP A 861 63.06 -11.56 0.73
N GLN A 862 64.01 -11.66 -0.22
CA GLN A 862 64.53 -12.95 -0.68
C GLN A 862 65.20 -13.82 0.39
N ARG A 863 65.67 -13.26 1.50
CA ARG A 863 66.45 -13.98 2.53
C ARG A 863 65.65 -14.33 3.80
N THR A 864 64.32 -14.37 3.72
CA THR A 864 63.44 -14.69 4.86
C THR A 864 63.14 -16.18 4.97
N ASN A 865 62.66 -16.63 6.13
CA ASN A 865 62.28 -18.03 6.35
C ASN A 865 61.11 -18.42 5.44
N GLY A 866 60.06 -17.58 5.37
CA GLY A 866 58.92 -17.82 4.49
C GLY A 866 59.32 -18.01 3.03
N ASN A 867 60.17 -17.14 2.46
CA ASN A 867 60.62 -17.28 1.08
C ASN A 867 61.59 -18.45 0.87
N ARG A 868 62.40 -18.83 1.88
CA ARG A 868 63.17 -20.08 1.83
C ARG A 868 62.23 -21.29 1.75
N HIS A 869 61.19 -21.31 2.57
CA HIS A 869 60.20 -22.38 2.60
C HIS A 869 59.47 -22.50 1.26
N LEU A 870 58.94 -21.39 0.71
CA LEU A 870 58.27 -21.40 -0.60
C LEU A 870 59.18 -21.88 -1.74
N ARG A 871 60.48 -21.51 -1.73
CA ARG A 871 61.44 -22.04 -2.72
C ARG A 871 61.72 -23.53 -2.54
N THR A 872 61.74 -24.03 -1.31
CA THR A 872 61.88 -25.47 -1.05
C THR A 872 60.66 -26.22 -1.57
N LEU A 873 59.44 -25.74 -1.32
CA LEU A 873 58.21 -26.31 -1.88
C LEU A 873 58.22 -26.25 -3.41
N ALA A 874 58.66 -25.14 -4.00
CA ALA A 874 58.75 -25.00 -5.44
C ALA A 874 59.73 -26.00 -6.07
N ARG A 875 60.87 -26.27 -5.42
CA ARG A 875 61.81 -27.33 -5.84
C ARG A 875 61.25 -28.74 -5.67
N ALA A 876 60.34 -28.94 -4.72
CA ALA A 876 59.66 -30.22 -4.49
C ALA A 876 58.52 -30.48 -5.49
N GLY A 877 58.15 -29.50 -6.33
CA GLY A 877 57.13 -29.65 -7.37
C GLY A 877 55.87 -28.80 -7.15
N LEU A 878 55.79 -27.99 -6.08
CA LEU A 878 54.73 -27.00 -5.93
C LEU A 878 54.88 -25.91 -6.99
N ASN A 879 53.81 -25.57 -7.71
CA ASN A 879 53.91 -24.59 -8.81
C ASN A 879 52.91 -23.44 -8.74
N THR A 880 51.91 -23.51 -7.84
CA THR A 880 50.86 -22.50 -7.74
C THR A 880 50.67 -22.09 -6.28
N VAL A 881 50.64 -20.77 -6.03
CA VAL A 881 50.19 -20.20 -4.75
C VAL A 881 48.81 -19.59 -4.98
N HIS A 882 47.83 -20.05 -4.22
CA HIS A 882 46.51 -19.44 -4.13
C HIS A 882 46.54 -18.46 -2.96
N LEU A 883 46.53 -17.17 -3.25
CA LEU A 883 46.39 -16.18 -2.20
C LEU A 883 44.90 -16.07 -1.82
N LEU A 884 44.62 -16.08 -0.51
CA LEU A 884 43.35 -15.60 0.03
C LEU A 884 43.06 -14.16 -0.48
N PRO A 885 41.81 -13.65 -0.36
CA PRO A 885 41.41 -12.35 -0.89
C PRO A 885 42.49 -11.24 -0.80
N THR A 886 42.86 -10.72 -1.97
CA THR A 886 43.84 -9.62 -2.14
C THR A 886 43.28 -8.45 -2.95
N PHE A 887 42.00 -8.53 -3.32
CA PHE A 887 41.23 -7.34 -3.73
C PHE A 887 40.87 -6.53 -2.49
N ASP A 888 40.45 -5.29 -2.67
CA ASP A 888 40.02 -4.39 -1.59
C ASP A 888 38.78 -4.91 -0.85
N ILE A 889 38.91 -5.06 0.47
CA ILE A 889 37.92 -5.62 1.40
C ILE A 889 37.41 -4.56 2.39
N ALA A 890 36.32 -4.84 3.09
CA ALA A 890 35.65 -3.88 3.97
C ALA A 890 36.05 -3.99 5.45
N SER A 891 36.54 -5.14 5.90
CA SER A 891 36.58 -5.52 7.31
C SER A 891 37.92 -5.28 8.02
N ILE A 892 38.87 -4.58 7.39
CA ILE A 892 40.15 -4.23 8.02
C ILE A 892 40.36 -2.72 7.95
N GLN A 893 40.76 -2.13 9.06
CA GLN A 893 41.23 -0.75 9.11
C GLN A 893 42.57 -0.64 8.36
N GLU A 894 42.61 0.02 7.21
CA GLU A 894 43.81 0.13 6.36
C GLU A 894 44.91 1.03 6.96
N ASP A 895 44.61 1.86 7.96
CA ASP A 895 45.61 2.67 8.66
C ASP A 895 46.21 1.88 9.84
N PRO A 896 47.46 1.42 9.76
CA PRO A 896 48.05 0.58 10.82
C PRO A 896 48.13 1.28 12.17
N ALA A 897 48.15 2.62 12.20
CA ALA A 897 48.15 3.38 13.45
C ALA A 897 46.81 3.33 14.20
N LYS A 898 45.75 2.84 13.55
CA LYS A 898 44.41 2.71 14.10
C LYS A 898 43.97 1.26 14.32
N GLN A 899 44.79 0.30 13.92
CA GLN A 899 44.57 -1.12 14.19
C GLN A 899 44.85 -1.40 15.68
N LYS A 900 44.02 -2.20 16.32
CA LYS A 900 44.22 -2.67 17.69
C LYS A 900 45.04 -3.95 17.72
N THR A 901 45.68 -4.20 18.87
CA THR A 901 46.32 -5.48 19.19
C THR A 901 45.80 -5.95 20.55
N PRO A 902 45.68 -7.26 20.79
CA PRO A 902 45.27 -7.77 22.11
C PRO A 902 46.20 -7.24 23.21
N ASP A 903 45.66 -6.63 24.26
CA ASP A 903 46.41 -6.03 25.37
C ASP A 903 46.53 -7.02 26.55
N CYS A 904 47.04 -8.23 26.26
CA CYS A 904 47.22 -9.28 27.24
C CYS A 904 48.47 -10.12 26.97
N ASP A 905 49.03 -10.70 28.02
CA ASP A 905 50.08 -11.71 27.91
C ASP A 905 49.46 -13.08 27.62
N LEU A 906 49.14 -13.33 26.35
CA LEU A 906 48.52 -14.58 25.89
C LEU A 906 49.30 -15.84 26.31
N ALA A 907 50.62 -15.74 26.48
CA ALA A 907 51.46 -16.88 26.86
C ALA A 907 51.36 -17.23 28.35
N SER A 908 50.85 -16.31 29.17
CA SER A 908 50.65 -16.53 30.61
C SER A 908 49.41 -17.37 30.95
N TYR A 909 48.47 -17.51 30.01
CA TYR A 909 47.21 -18.24 30.22
C TYR A 909 47.37 -19.75 30.04
N PRO A 910 46.64 -20.58 30.82
CA PRO A 910 46.61 -22.03 30.63
C PRO A 910 46.14 -22.43 29.23
N PRO A 911 46.72 -23.47 28.58
CA PRO A 911 46.35 -23.87 27.22
C PRO A 911 44.86 -24.21 27.01
N ASP A 912 44.15 -24.59 28.07
CA ASP A 912 42.73 -24.95 28.11
C ASP A 912 41.83 -23.82 28.64
N SER A 913 42.39 -22.63 28.90
CA SER A 913 41.64 -21.45 29.33
C SER A 913 40.88 -20.79 28.17
N ASP A 914 39.76 -20.15 28.48
CA ASP A 914 39.00 -19.31 27.56
C ASP A 914 39.52 -17.85 27.52
N GLN A 915 40.49 -17.49 28.35
CA GLN A 915 41.00 -16.12 28.44
C GLN A 915 41.72 -15.65 27.16
N GLN A 916 42.37 -16.57 26.43
CA GLN A 916 43.03 -16.27 25.16
C GLN A 916 42.02 -15.78 24.12
N GLN A 917 40.93 -16.53 23.94
CA GLN A 917 39.89 -16.17 22.97
C GLN A 917 39.13 -14.92 23.40
N ALA A 918 38.93 -14.72 24.70
CA ALA A 918 38.27 -13.53 25.22
C ALA A 918 39.10 -12.27 24.90
N CYS A 919 40.40 -12.28 25.21
CA CYS A 919 41.28 -11.16 24.94
C CYS A 919 41.44 -10.86 23.43
N VAL A 920 41.59 -11.89 22.58
CA VAL A 920 41.63 -11.69 21.13
C VAL A 920 40.28 -11.18 20.61
N GLY A 921 39.18 -11.70 21.14
CA GLY A 921 37.81 -11.33 20.79
C GLY A 921 37.48 -9.86 21.06
N GLU A 922 38.07 -9.25 22.11
CA GLU A 922 37.88 -7.83 22.44
C GLU A 922 38.34 -6.86 21.34
N VAL A 923 39.32 -7.27 20.52
CA VAL A 923 39.84 -6.45 19.42
C VAL A 923 39.47 -6.98 18.04
N ALA A 924 38.72 -8.07 17.96
CA ALA A 924 38.30 -8.68 16.70
C ALA A 924 37.45 -7.69 15.88
N GLY A 925 37.83 -7.47 14.62
CA GLY A 925 37.20 -6.46 13.74
C GLY A 925 37.79 -5.06 13.86
N GLU A 926 38.67 -4.81 14.83
CA GLU A 926 39.48 -3.60 14.94
C GLU A 926 40.99 -3.88 14.78
N ASP A 927 41.38 -5.15 14.76
CA ASP A 927 42.74 -5.59 14.49
C ASP A 927 43.05 -5.64 12.99
N ALA A 928 44.23 -6.17 12.67
CA ALA A 928 44.74 -6.22 11.31
C ALA A 928 44.48 -7.57 10.63
N PHE A 929 43.50 -8.35 11.11
CA PHE A 929 43.27 -9.72 10.64
C PHE A 929 41.83 -9.95 10.18
N ASN A 930 41.69 -10.37 8.92
CA ASN A 930 40.51 -11.02 8.40
C ASN A 930 40.95 -11.91 7.23
N TRP A 931 40.14 -12.89 6.85
CA TRP A 931 40.36 -13.63 5.60
C TRP A 931 40.05 -12.81 4.35
N GLY A 932 39.16 -11.81 4.45
CA GLY A 932 38.87 -10.89 3.36
C GLY A 932 37.75 -11.33 2.40
N TYR A 933 36.87 -12.23 2.81
CA TYR A 933 35.72 -12.67 2.00
C TYR A 933 34.53 -11.69 2.04
N ASP A 934 34.84 -10.40 2.06
CA ASP A 934 33.93 -9.26 2.22
C ASP A 934 34.28 -8.18 1.19
N PRO A 935 34.01 -8.43 -0.11
CA PRO A 935 34.52 -7.59 -1.19
C PRO A 935 33.95 -6.18 -1.13
N TRP A 936 34.83 -5.18 -1.18
CA TRP A 936 34.45 -3.79 -1.34
C TRP A 936 34.68 -3.30 -2.77
N HIS A 937 35.86 -3.54 -3.35
CA HIS A 937 36.17 -3.25 -4.76
C HIS A 937 37.04 -4.32 -5.42
N TRP A 938 36.45 -5.08 -6.37
CA TRP A 938 37.11 -6.24 -7.00
C TRP A 938 38.38 -5.96 -7.83
N MET A 939 38.62 -4.72 -8.25
CA MET A 939 39.71 -4.38 -9.19
C MET A 939 40.83 -3.55 -8.57
N SER A 940 40.75 -3.26 -7.28
CA SER A 940 41.82 -2.62 -6.51
C SER A 940 42.45 -3.64 -5.58
N PRO A 941 43.77 -3.62 -5.35
CA PRO A 941 44.39 -4.41 -4.29
C PRO A 941 43.97 -3.92 -2.90
N GLU A 942 43.96 -4.81 -1.90
CA GLU A 942 43.79 -4.45 -0.49
C GLU A 942 44.87 -3.48 -0.01
N GLY A 943 44.48 -2.49 0.81
CA GLY A 943 45.33 -1.39 1.25
C GLY A 943 46.12 -1.64 2.55
N ALA A 944 45.63 -2.51 3.43
CA ALA A 944 46.18 -2.77 4.78
C ALA A 944 47.55 -3.46 4.84
#